data_AF-A0A409YDP4-F1
#
_entry.id   AF-A0A409YDP4-F1
#
_cell.length_a   1.000
_cell.length_b   1.000
_cell.length_c   1.000
_cell.angle_alpha   90.00
_cell.angle_beta   90.00
_cell.angle_gamma   90.00
#
_symmetry.space_group_name_H-M   'P 1'
#
loop_
_entity.id
_entity.type
_entity.pdbx_description
1 polymer ?
#
loop_
_entity_poly.entity_id
_entity_poly.type
_entity_poly.pdbx_seq_one_letter_code
_entity_poly.pdbx_strand_id
1 'polypeptide(L)'
;MPSLSDARAANAAFNPTYVPTAIITGATAGVGQYTAEALARHLKGRVHLIIIGRNRTAAEAIIASLPKPAADSEGESTYEFVQCDMSIIKNVKNMAKNFNERLSKVNFLVQCAAVVGFGGGKEADPEEGLDEKMATLYYSRWVLINELLPLLRKAKDAGEEASVMSVYGAGFALRPVDIDDLGCKKTYSGFKAMGQSNAYNDLMVSEFASREPDIAFTHIHPGNVYTGTMVKNSIIMKILIVPLYPLVWLLTTPREDCAEYMLYALLSAKKGMNRRNSKGDDIGLRNFPVTEGAQKALWDHTVSVTPAILNVEEYTSKERGTSPKTSAHQMHPPILRLPTELSLLIFALHVESEHDSYVKEQYDFYEGNIGRLLQSRKMPDCAPSLTIAAVCQRWRAIALAAPTLWTSPVVHIHSKDNLRLHEQLLGEWLARAADFPLNMSIFRSFDPYLWDVHAFTETVFRVAPPKLELNLPAPLCRKFLALEGAFKLEELRLHPATRAEESESTSRFHLPHLPALKKLWINSSMHLKITDELPVLVVCRLKCLQVQDIVNVLQRAPHLEQGKFEGVYGRRGPRPLIPFLHRHLKKLDITSRTYDTLRLLFQSTSLPALEALVSNSSGCLSPGPGLTFEEAFRAFLERSQCRLVHLDLSDSYSERMLPATLLSMLESTPSLTTVTLSLRSRDPALSLRAFFQRFIQGRHHDVVGSRQHGFLPYLERLEIQTNFWRLPFSWETFLTFIDALDSRRVLDLTNHSKHHRLGVSLILSGTPADAERAETAIAPEIAARPAAYQSSTFMSLEVLLIFTGPSRILTESAQLAGGLDLIEASLSHAGLDGSETVA
;
A
#
# COMPACT_ATOMS: atom_id res chain seq x y z
N MET A 1 48.26 5.06 -6.68
CA MET A 1 47.34 3.99 -7.13
C MET A 1 48.09 2.68 -7.28
N PRO A 2 47.77 1.64 -6.49
CA PRO A 2 48.35 0.31 -6.66
C PRO A 2 47.91 -0.31 -8.00
N SER A 3 48.78 -1.11 -8.62
CA SER A 3 48.34 -1.96 -9.73
C SER A 3 47.51 -3.13 -9.21
N LEU A 4 46.73 -3.78 -10.07
CA LEU A 4 45.94 -4.95 -9.69
C LEU A 4 46.83 -6.11 -9.21
N SER A 5 48.01 -6.28 -9.80
CA SER A 5 49.00 -7.25 -9.35
C SER A 5 49.52 -6.94 -7.95
N ASP A 6 49.78 -5.66 -7.65
CA ASP A 6 50.23 -5.25 -6.31
C ASP A 6 49.14 -5.49 -5.27
N ALA A 7 47.88 -5.15 -5.60
CA ALA A 7 46.74 -5.40 -4.72
C ALA A 7 46.57 -6.89 -4.42
N ARG A 8 46.64 -7.76 -5.44
CA ARG A 8 46.57 -9.22 -5.28
C ARG A 8 47.74 -9.77 -4.46
N ALA A 9 48.95 -9.28 -4.70
CA ALA A 9 50.13 -9.70 -3.95
C ALA A 9 50.03 -9.31 -2.47
N ALA A 10 49.56 -8.09 -2.18
CA ALA A 10 49.32 -7.62 -0.82
C ALA A 10 48.21 -8.43 -0.11
N ASN A 11 47.11 -8.72 -0.80
CA ASN A 11 46.03 -9.55 -0.26
C ASN A 11 46.52 -10.98 0.07
N ALA A 12 47.30 -11.58 -0.82
CA ALA A 12 47.85 -12.91 -0.63
C ALA A 12 48.93 -12.96 0.48
N ALA A 13 49.61 -11.83 0.73
CA ALA A 13 50.59 -11.70 1.81
C ALA A 13 49.93 -11.54 3.19
N PHE A 14 48.65 -11.18 3.25
CA PHE A 14 47.92 -11.07 4.51
C PHE A 14 47.60 -12.45 5.07
N ASN A 15 48.38 -12.87 6.08
CA ASN A 15 48.25 -14.16 6.73
C ASN A 15 48.33 -13.99 8.26
N PRO A 16 47.24 -13.55 8.91
CA PRO A 16 47.24 -13.30 10.35
C PRO A 16 47.44 -14.60 11.14
N THR A 17 48.11 -14.49 12.29
CA THR A 17 48.32 -15.61 13.21
C THR A 17 47.02 -16.06 13.88
N TYR A 18 46.01 -15.21 13.94
CA TYR A 18 44.68 -15.46 14.49
C TYR A 18 43.64 -15.75 13.39
N VAL A 19 42.48 -16.27 13.78
CA VAL A 19 41.30 -16.39 12.89
C VAL A 19 40.47 -15.11 13.01
N PRO A 20 40.39 -14.25 11.96
CA PRO A 20 39.61 -13.03 12.00
C PRO A 20 38.11 -13.31 12.03
N THR A 21 37.37 -12.45 12.73
CA THR A 21 35.91 -12.36 12.62
C THR A 21 35.52 -11.20 11.71
N ALA A 22 34.81 -11.50 10.63
CA ALA A 22 34.41 -10.54 9.60
C ALA A 22 32.88 -10.48 9.47
N ILE A 23 32.32 -9.28 9.59
CA ILE A 23 30.90 -8.99 9.39
C ILE A 23 30.76 -8.20 8.09
N ILE A 24 29.99 -8.71 7.13
CA ILE A 24 29.79 -8.05 5.83
C ILE A 24 28.29 -7.85 5.55
N THR A 25 27.85 -6.59 5.51
CA THR A 25 26.46 -6.23 5.17
C THR A 25 26.27 -6.12 3.67
N GLY A 26 25.09 -6.53 3.18
CA GLY A 26 24.81 -6.53 1.74
C GLY A 26 25.61 -7.58 0.97
N ALA A 27 26.08 -8.64 1.64
CA ALA A 27 26.93 -9.67 1.03
C ALA A 27 26.18 -10.78 0.30
N THR A 28 24.87 -10.64 0.08
CA THR A 28 24.07 -11.60 -0.69
C THR A 28 24.09 -11.36 -2.20
N ALA A 29 24.73 -10.28 -2.66
CA ALA A 29 24.94 -9.94 -4.07
C ALA A 29 26.01 -8.85 -4.23
N GLY A 30 26.51 -8.68 -5.46
CA GLY A 30 27.31 -7.51 -5.85
C GLY A 30 28.61 -7.36 -5.06
N VAL A 31 29.03 -6.12 -4.78
CA VAL A 31 30.34 -5.82 -4.17
C VAL A 31 30.55 -6.52 -2.82
N GLY A 32 29.52 -6.60 -1.98
CA GLY A 32 29.59 -7.31 -0.69
C GLY A 32 29.88 -8.79 -0.86
N GLN A 33 29.19 -9.46 -1.79
CA GLN A 33 29.45 -10.87 -2.11
C GLN A 33 30.89 -11.07 -2.59
N TYR A 34 31.33 -10.25 -3.55
CA TYR A 34 32.66 -10.42 -4.14
C TYR A 34 33.78 -10.20 -3.10
N THR A 35 33.58 -9.26 -2.18
CA THR A 35 34.51 -8.99 -1.07
C THR A 35 34.56 -10.17 -0.09
N ALA A 36 33.40 -10.76 0.24
CA ALA A 36 33.29 -11.94 1.10
C ALA A 36 34.02 -13.16 0.49
N GLU A 37 33.80 -13.41 -0.80
CA GLU A 37 34.47 -14.49 -1.54
C GLU A 37 35.98 -14.28 -1.62
N ALA A 38 36.45 -13.06 -1.85
CA ALA A 38 37.88 -12.75 -1.89
C ALA A 38 38.55 -12.93 -0.53
N LEU A 39 37.92 -12.44 0.55
CA LEU A 39 38.44 -12.61 1.91
C LEU A 39 38.57 -14.09 2.27
N ALA A 40 37.51 -14.88 2.05
CA ALA A 40 37.54 -16.32 2.33
C ALA A 40 38.60 -17.05 1.47
N ARG A 41 38.78 -16.65 0.21
CA ARG A 41 39.79 -17.23 -0.70
C ARG A 41 41.22 -16.96 -0.25
N HIS A 42 41.56 -15.69 0.01
CA HIS A 42 42.92 -15.31 0.42
C HIS A 42 43.28 -15.87 1.80
N LEU A 43 42.31 -15.97 2.71
CA LEU A 43 42.50 -16.61 4.01
C LEU A 43 42.37 -18.13 3.98
N LYS A 44 42.18 -18.75 2.81
CA LYS A 44 42.03 -20.21 2.65
C LYS A 44 40.96 -20.80 3.58
N GLY A 45 39.89 -20.02 3.78
CA GLY A 45 38.77 -20.32 4.66
C GLY A 45 39.01 -20.17 6.16
N ARG A 46 40.18 -19.67 6.59
CA ARG A 46 40.47 -19.33 7.99
C ARG A 46 39.85 -18.00 8.40
N VAL A 47 38.53 -17.91 8.41
CA VAL A 47 37.79 -16.71 8.82
C VAL A 47 36.44 -17.10 9.41
N HIS A 48 36.03 -16.46 10.51
CA HIS A 48 34.63 -16.47 10.92
C HIS A 48 33.89 -15.39 10.15
N LEU A 49 33.13 -15.79 9.12
CA LEU A 49 32.47 -14.88 8.19
C LEU A 49 30.96 -14.85 8.44
N ILE A 50 30.47 -13.65 8.74
CA ILE A 50 29.06 -13.37 9.00
C ILE A 50 28.51 -12.54 7.83
N ILE A 51 27.68 -13.18 7.01
CA ILE A 51 27.00 -12.55 5.88
C ILE A 51 25.68 -11.97 6.37
N ILE A 52 25.49 -10.65 6.22
CA ILE A 52 24.22 -9.98 6.55
C ILE A 52 23.49 -9.57 5.27
N GLY A 53 22.20 -9.91 5.20
CA GLY A 53 21.33 -9.47 4.13
C GLY A 53 19.90 -9.96 4.27
N ARG A 54 19.09 -9.75 3.23
CA ARG A 54 17.66 -10.09 3.25
C ARG A 54 17.34 -11.46 2.66
N ASN A 55 18.18 -11.95 1.75
CA ASN A 55 17.94 -13.18 0.99
C ASN A 55 18.78 -14.33 1.54
N ARG A 56 18.15 -15.18 2.35
CA ARG A 56 18.76 -16.37 2.96
C ARG A 56 19.29 -17.35 1.91
N THR A 57 18.48 -17.70 0.91
CA THR A 57 18.85 -18.67 -0.13
C THR A 57 20.09 -18.24 -0.90
N ALA A 58 20.19 -16.95 -1.25
CA ALA A 58 21.39 -16.42 -1.91
C ALA A 58 22.62 -16.50 -1.01
N ALA A 59 22.48 -16.20 0.29
CA ALA A 59 23.57 -16.32 1.25
C ALA A 59 24.06 -17.76 1.41
N GLU A 60 23.13 -18.71 1.55
CA GLU A 60 23.45 -20.14 1.70
C GLU A 60 24.19 -20.69 0.48
N ALA A 61 23.78 -20.29 -0.73
CA ALA A 61 24.48 -20.64 -1.97
C ALA A 61 25.90 -20.06 -2.02
N ILE A 62 26.09 -18.82 -1.55
CA ILE A 62 27.42 -18.20 -1.46
C ILE A 62 28.27 -18.98 -0.45
N ILE A 63 27.79 -19.19 0.77
CA ILE A 63 28.47 -19.91 1.85
C ILE A 63 28.89 -21.32 1.39
N ALA A 64 28.02 -22.03 0.68
CA ALA A 64 28.32 -23.36 0.15
C ALA A 64 29.45 -23.37 -0.89
N SER A 65 29.70 -22.25 -1.58
CA SER A 65 30.77 -22.13 -2.58
C SER A 65 32.10 -21.63 -2.00
N LEU A 66 32.12 -21.17 -0.75
CA LEU A 66 33.34 -20.67 -0.11
C LEU A 66 34.32 -21.81 0.22
N PRO A 67 35.64 -21.56 0.11
CA PRO A 67 36.64 -22.54 0.51
C PRO A 67 36.51 -22.87 1.99
N LYS A 68 36.62 -24.14 2.35
CA LYS A 68 36.64 -24.57 3.76
C LYS A 68 38.08 -24.51 4.29
N PRO A 69 38.27 -24.23 5.60
CA PRO A 69 39.57 -24.35 6.23
C PRO A 69 40.11 -25.78 6.09
N ALA A 70 41.44 -25.94 6.08
CA ALA A 70 42.06 -27.26 6.14
C ALA A 70 41.69 -27.96 7.48
N ALA A 71 41.60 -29.29 7.49
CA ALA A 71 41.18 -30.06 8.67
C ALA A 71 42.05 -29.81 9.92
N ASP A 72 43.30 -29.37 9.70
CA ASP A 72 44.31 -29.15 10.75
C ASP A 72 44.36 -27.68 11.23
N SER A 73 43.37 -26.87 10.88
CA SER A 73 43.29 -25.46 11.28
C SER A 73 42.79 -25.36 12.72
N GLU A 74 43.64 -25.00 13.67
CA GLU A 74 43.22 -24.65 15.03
C GLU A 74 42.41 -23.33 15.01
N GLY A 75 41.12 -23.40 15.35
CA GLY A 75 40.20 -22.24 15.51
C GLY A 75 38.83 -22.44 14.82
N GLU A 76 37.77 -21.90 15.43
CA GLU A 76 36.38 -21.96 14.91
C GLU A 76 36.19 -21.07 13.66
N SER A 77 36.69 -21.52 12.51
CA SER A 77 36.38 -20.90 11.22
C SER A 77 34.98 -21.32 10.79
N THR A 78 34.00 -20.43 10.95
CA THR A 78 32.59 -20.71 10.65
C THR A 78 31.99 -19.66 9.72
N TYR A 79 31.10 -20.10 8.84
CA TYR A 79 30.36 -19.23 7.95
C TYR A 79 28.90 -19.25 8.35
N GLU A 80 28.33 -18.07 8.61
CA GLU A 80 26.94 -17.95 9.00
C GLU A 80 26.24 -16.80 8.28
N PHE A 81 24.91 -16.94 8.20
CA PHE A 81 24.04 -15.93 7.62
C PHE A 81 23.11 -15.36 8.68
N VAL A 82 23.05 -14.03 8.75
CA VAL A 82 22.15 -13.29 9.63
C VAL A 82 21.21 -12.46 8.78
N GLN A 83 19.91 -12.77 8.89
CA GLN A 83 18.88 -12.05 8.17
C GLN A 83 18.61 -10.70 8.86
N CYS A 84 18.85 -9.61 8.15
CA CYS A 84 18.56 -8.26 8.64
C CYS A 84 18.20 -7.34 7.47
N ASP A 85 17.15 -6.55 7.63
CA ASP A 85 16.90 -5.40 6.75
C ASP A 85 17.63 -4.18 7.31
N MET A 86 18.66 -3.73 6.61
CA MET A 86 19.49 -2.59 7.01
C MET A 86 18.77 -1.25 6.89
N SER A 87 17.58 -1.21 6.28
CA SER A 87 16.78 0.01 6.20
C SER A 87 15.97 0.29 7.48
N ILE A 88 15.90 -0.68 8.42
CA ILE A 88 15.19 -0.56 9.70
C ILE A 88 16.23 -0.54 10.82
N ILE A 89 16.41 0.61 11.47
CA ILE A 89 17.50 0.85 12.42
C ILE A 89 17.33 0.04 13.71
N LYS A 90 16.10 -0.18 14.18
CA LYS A 90 15.80 -1.09 15.30
C LYS A 90 16.34 -2.50 15.06
N ASN A 91 16.19 -3.03 13.85
CA ASN A 91 16.71 -4.35 13.48
C ASN A 91 18.24 -4.39 13.52
N VAL A 92 18.89 -3.33 13.01
CA VAL A 92 20.36 -3.21 13.01
C VAL A 92 20.89 -3.22 14.44
N LYS A 93 20.25 -2.48 15.36
CA LYS A 93 20.65 -2.43 16.77
C LYS A 93 20.42 -3.76 17.50
N ASN A 94 19.28 -4.40 17.29
CA ASN A 94 18.99 -5.72 17.89
C ASN A 94 19.99 -6.79 17.43
N MET A 95 20.30 -6.81 16.13
CA MET A 95 21.34 -7.67 15.58
C MET A 95 22.71 -7.37 16.22
N ALA A 96 23.11 -6.10 16.32
CA ALA A 96 24.38 -5.72 16.93
C ALA A 96 24.46 -6.09 18.42
N LYS A 97 23.35 -5.99 19.16
CA LYS A 97 23.26 -6.44 20.54
C LYS A 97 23.49 -7.96 20.65
N ASN A 98 22.84 -8.74 19.80
CA ASN A 98 23.07 -10.20 19.75
C ASN A 98 24.55 -10.54 19.46
N PHE A 99 25.20 -9.78 18.58
CA PHE A 99 26.63 -9.96 18.33
C PHE A 99 27.49 -9.63 19.54
N ASN A 100 27.19 -8.55 20.27
CA ASN A 100 27.90 -8.21 21.51
C ASN A 100 27.76 -9.30 22.59
N GLU A 101 26.66 -10.04 22.60
CA GLU A 101 26.39 -11.13 23.54
C GLU A 101 27.16 -12.41 23.19
N ARG A 102 27.33 -12.73 21.89
CA ARG A 102 27.90 -14.02 21.45
C ARG A 102 29.31 -13.97 20.87
N LEU A 103 29.72 -12.83 20.29
CA LEU A 103 31.02 -12.71 19.65
C LEU A 103 32.07 -12.25 20.67
N SER A 104 33.26 -12.83 20.57
CA SER A 104 34.40 -12.41 21.39
C SER A 104 35.02 -11.11 20.88
N LYS A 105 35.03 -10.88 19.56
CA LYS A 105 35.64 -9.73 18.89
C LYS A 105 35.11 -9.59 17.45
N VAL A 106 35.39 -8.44 16.82
CA VAL A 106 35.18 -8.22 15.38
C VAL A 106 36.44 -7.57 14.83
N ASN A 107 37.08 -8.19 13.84
CA ASN A 107 38.28 -7.67 13.18
C ASN A 107 37.91 -6.81 11.96
N PHE A 108 36.92 -7.26 11.19
CA PHE A 108 36.53 -6.58 9.96
C PHE A 108 35.03 -6.31 9.92
N LEU A 109 34.64 -5.04 9.86
CA LEU A 109 33.26 -4.61 9.63
C LEU A 109 33.15 -3.95 8.26
N VAL A 110 32.53 -4.64 7.31
CA VAL A 110 32.39 -4.17 5.93
C VAL A 110 30.92 -3.88 5.61
N GLN A 111 30.64 -2.63 5.25
CA GLN A 111 29.29 -2.12 5.07
C GLN A 111 29.01 -1.87 3.58
N CYS A 112 28.47 -2.88 2.89
CA CYS A 112 28.15 -2.82 1.45
C CYS A 112 26.65 -2.73 1.16
N ALA A 113 25.78 -2.80 2.18
CA ALA A 113 24.34 -2.64 1.98
C ALA A 113 24.01 -1.29 1.33
N ALA A 114 23.21 -1.34 0.27
CA ALA A 114 22.80 -0.18 -0.51
C ALA A 114 21.44 -0.41 -1.17
N VAL A 115 20.71 0.67 -1.38
CA VAL A 115 19.48 0.72 -2.18
C VAL A 115 19.74 1.57 -3.41
N VAL A 116 19.35 1.07 -4.59
CA VAL A 116 19.49 1.77 -5.87
C VAL A 116 18.10 2.00 -6.46
N GLY A 117 17.71 3.26 -6.62
CA GLY A 117 16.43 3.64 -7.21
C GLY A 117 16.25 5.16 -7.27
N PHE A 118 15.65 5.65 -8.36
CA PHE A 118 15.39 7.08 -8.59
C PHE A 118 14.05 7.56 -8.00
N GLY A 119 13.21 6.64 -7.50
CA GLY A 119 11.96 6.97 -6.79
C GLY A 119 12.24 7.58 -5.41
N GLY A 120 11.30 8.37 -4.88
CA GLY A 120 11.54 9.22 -3.71
C GLY A 120 10.54 9.04 -2.56
N GLY A 121 10.95 9.45 -1.35
CA GLY A 121 10.06 9.80 -0.23
C GLY A 121 9.46 8.64 0.54
N LYS A 122 9.97 7.42 0.37
CA LYS A 122 9.52 6.25 1.11
C LYS A 122 10.32 6.12 2.41
N GLU A 123 9.60 6.05 3.52
CA GLU A 123 10.16 5.64 4.81
C GLU A 123 10.22 4.12 4.87
N ALA A 124 11.34 3.56 5.32
CA ALA A 124 11.50 2.11 5.44
C ALA A 124 10.65 1.55 6.60
N ASP A 125 10.58 2.31 7.69
CA ASP A 125 9.70 2.12 8.83
C ASP A 125 9.08 3.49 9.18
N PRO A 126 7.75 3.66 9.05
CA PRO A 126 7.07 4.91 9.41
C PRO A 126 7.28 5.35 10.86
N GLU A 127 7.54 4.41 11.78
CA GLU A 127 7.79 4.74 13.19
C GLU A 127 9.18 5.37 13.40
N GLU A 128 10.15 5.06 12.55
CA GLU A 128 11.49 5.65 12.61
C GLU A 128 11.56 7.00 11.89
N GLY A 129 10.62 7.26 10.97
CA GLY A 129 10.51 8.53 10.24
C GLY A 129 11.77 8.87 9.44
N LEU A 130 12.49 7.85 8.98
CA LEU A 130 13.72 7.94 8.18
C LEU A 130 13.43 7.52 6.73
N ASP A 131 13.91 8.32 5.77
CA ASP A 131 13.93 7.92 4.37
C ASP A 131 14.74 6.62 4.20
N GLU A 132 14.21 5.67 3.42
CA GLU A 132 14.80 4.34 3.20
C GLU A 132 16.26 4.39 2.71
N LYS A 133 16.59 5.37 1.85
CA LYS A 133 17.95 5.52 1.31
C LYS A 133 18.87 6.06 2.38
N MET A 134 18.46 7.09 3.11
CA MET A 134 19.24 7.63 4.22
C MET A 134 19.45 6.58 5.32
N ALA A 135 18.40 5.81 5.65
CA ALA A 135 18.46 4.72 6.61
C ALA A 135 19.50 3.66 6.20
N THR A 136 19.47 3.23 4.94
CA THR A 136 20.40 2.19 4.43
C THR A 136 21.82 2.72 4.16
N LEU A 137 21.94 3.91 3.57
CA LEU A 137 23.22 4.44 3.07
C LEU A 137 24.02 5.19 4.14
N TYR A 138 23.38 5.61 5.23
CA TYR A 138 24.03 6.38 6.28
C TYR A 138 23.69 5.90 7.70
N TYR A 139 22.43 6.02 8.15
CA TYR A 139 22.10 5.81 9.57
C TYR A 139 22.44 4.40 10.05
N SER A 140 22.08 3.36 9.29
CA SER A 140 22.41 1.98 9.64
C SER A 140 23.91 1.73 9.73
N ARG A 141 24.70 2.47 8.95
CA ARG A 141 26.16 2.34 8.97
C ARG A 141 26.73 2.95 10.23
N TRP A 142 26.29 4.15 10.56
CA TRP A 142 26.66 4.84 11.79
C TRP A 142 26.29 4.00 13.02
N VAL A 143 25.05 3.51 13.07
CA VAL A 143 24.54 2.69 14.18
C VAL A 143 25.33 1.40 14.33
N LEU A 144 25.57 0.68 13.23
CA LEU A 144 26.28 -0.59 13.31
C LEU A 144 27.72 -0.40 13.78
N ILE A 145 28.41 0.68 13.37
CA ILE A 145 29.73 1.02 13.90
C ILE A 145 29.61 1.29 15.40
N ASN A 146 28.73 2.22 15.80
CA ASN A 146 28.57 2.65 17.17
C ASN A 146 28.25 1.49 18.13
N GLU A 147 27.36 0.58 17.75
CA GLU A 147 26.96 -0.56 18.58
C GLU A 147 28.01 -1.68 18.62
N LEU A 148 28.82 -1.86 17.55
CA LEU A 148 29.87 -2.89 17.50
C LEU A 148 31.26 -2.38 17.91
N LEU A 149 31.39 -1.10 18.27
CA LEU A 149 32.62 -0.52 18.81
C LEU A 149 33.25 -1.35 19.94
N PRO A 150 32.48 -1.89 20.92
CA PRO A 150 33.05 -2.75 21.96
C PRO A 150 33.77 -3.98 21.40
N LEU A 151 33.23 -4.63 20.37
CA LEU A 151 33.85 -5.81 19.75
C LEU A 151 35.06 -5.46 18.88
N LEU A 152 35.03 -4.30 18.20
CA LEU A 152 36.17 -3.77 17.45
C LEU A 152 37.33 -3.42 18.41
N ARG A 153 37.02 -2.81 19.56
CA ARG A 153 38.00 -2.53 20.61
C ARG A 153 38.62 -3.81 21.16
N LYS A 154 37.84 -4.87 21.38
CA LYS A 154 38.38 -6.17 21.82
C LYS A 154 39.39 -6.77 20.83
N ALA A 155 39.16 -6.68 19.51
CA ALA A 155 40.16 -7.09 18.52
C ALA A 155 41.44 -6.25 18.63
N LYS A 156 41.29 -4.92 18.67
CA LYS A 156 42.40 -3.98 18.83
C LYS A 156 43.19 -4.21 20.14
N ASP A 157 42.50 -4.43 21.26
CA ASP A 157 43.10 -4.69 22.58
C ASP A 157 43.82 -6.05 22.63
N ALA A 158 43.39 -7.01 21.82
CA ALA A 158 44.10 -8.28 21.62
C ALA A 158 45.35 -8.15 20.71
N GLY A 159 45.67 -6.93 20.24
CA GLY A 159 46.79 -6.69 19.33
C GLY A 159 46.52 -7.13 17.89
N GLU A 160 45.25 -7.36 17.54
CA GLU A 160 44.82 -7.79 16.21
C GLU A 160 44.34 -6.62 15.37
N GLU A 161 44.27 -6.81 14.05
CA GLU A 161 43.71 -5.80 13.16
C GLU A 161 42.22 -5.60 13.42
N ALA A 162 41.83 -4.33 13.56
CA ALA A 162 40.45 -3.86 13.63
C ALA A 162 40.24 -2.79 12.55
N SER A 163 39.37 -3.08 11.58
CA SER A 163 39.13 -2.23 10.42
C SER A 163 37.65 -2.19 10.05
N VAL A 164 37.14 -0.99 9.87
CA VAL A 164 35.79 -0.70 9.41
C VAL A 164 35.87 -0.12 8.01
N MET A 165 35.07 -0.65 7.08
CA MET A 165 35.00 -0.18 5.71
C MET A 165 33.56 0.08 5.28
N SER A 166 33.23 1.35 5.05
CA SER A 166 31.99 1.78 4.41
C SER A 166 32.17 1.88 2.90
N VAL A 167 31.40 1.08 2.14
CA VAL A 167 31.48 1.04 0.68
C VAL A 167 30.34 1.87 0.08
N TYR A 168 30.65 3.03 -0.49
CA TYR A 168 29.68 3.88 -1.20
C TYR A 168 30.34 4.81 -2.23
N GLY A 169 30.73 6.03 -1.86
CA GLY A 169 31.21 7.04 -2.81
C GLY A 169 32.14 8.07 -2.17
N ALA A 170 33.27 7.61 -1.64
CA ALA A 170 34.30 8.49 -1.08
C ALA A 170 34.78 9.51 -2.11
N GLY A 171 34.77 10.79 -1.73
CA GLY A 171 35.18 11.89 -2.62
C GLY A 171 34.12 12.32 -3.64
N PHE A 172 32.90 11.76 -3.60
CA PHE A 172 31.76 12.17 -4.41
C PHE A 172 30.76 13.05 -3.64
N ALA A 173 31.24 13.80 -2.65
CA ALA A 173 30.51 14.90 -2.01
C ALA A 173 30.38 16.09 -2.99
N LEU A 174 29.61 15.91 -4.07
CA LEU A 174 29.48 16.87 -5.19
C LEU A 174 28.67 18.13 -4.82
N ARG A 175 28.09 18.16 -3.62
CA ARG A 175 27.34 19.30 -3.08
C ARG A 175 27.73 19.53 -1.62
N PRO A 176 27.69 20.78 -1.14
CA PRO A 176 27.86 21.07 0.28
C PRO A 176 26.85 20.31 1.14
N VAL A 177 27.24 20.02 2.39
CA VAL A 177 26.31 19.45 3.37
C VAL A 177 25.26 20.50 3.71
N ASP A 178 23.99 20.09 3.60
CA ASP A 178 22.85 20.93 3.95
C ASP A 178 22.57 20.81 5.45
N ILE A 179 23.20 21.69 6.24
CA ILE A 179 23.09 21.69 7.72
C ILE A 179 21.65 21.94 8.18
N ASP A 180 20.88 22.72 7.40
CA ASP A 180 19.50 23.05 7.74
C ASP A 180 18.52 21.90 7.45
N ASP A 181 18.95 20.87 6.73
CA ASP A 181 18.13 19.74 6.32
C ASP A 181 18.90 18.40 6.34
N LEU A 182 19.59 18.11 7.44
CA LEU A 182 20.40 16.88 7.60
C LEU A 182 19.58 15.58 7.47
N GLY A 183 18.28 15.64 7.78
CA GLY A 183 17.34 14.54 7.58
C GLY A 183 16.80 14.42 6.15
N CYS A 184 17.10 15.37 5.25
CA CYS A 184 16.48 15.51 3.94
C CYS A 184 14.94 15.56 3.98
N LYS A 185 14.36 16.20 5.01
CA LYS A 185 12.91 16.31 5.22
C LYS A 185 12.30 17.56 4.58
N LYS A 186 13.03 18.66 4.47
CA LYS A 186 12.53 19.94 3.94
C LYS A 186 12.48 19.97 2.41
N THR A 187 13.55 19.51 1.74
CA THR A 187 13.64 19.51 0.27
C THR A 187 14.07 18.16 -0.27
N TYR A 188 13.19 17.17 -0.13
CA TYR A 188 13.51 15.80 -0.51
C TYR A 188 13.64 15.64 -2.03
N SER A 189 14.75 15.02 -2.45
CA SER A 189 14.83 14.28 -3.71
C SER A 189 15.72 13.05 -3.52
N GLY A 190 15.43 11.95 -4.23
CA GLY A 190 16.25 10.74 -4.12
C GLY A 190 17.73 10.99 -4.46
N PHE A 191 17.98 11.89 -5.42
CA PHE A 191 19.33 12.35 -5.76
C PHE A 191 19.99 13.15 -4.63
N LYS A 192 19.24 14.01 -3.92
CA LYS A 192 19.77 14.73 -2.76
C LYS A 192 20.13 13.77 -1.63
N ALA A 193 19.24 12.85 -1.26
CA ALA A 193 19.49 11.86 -0.20
C ALA A 193 20.73 10.99 -0.50
N MET A 194 20.84 10.46 -1.73
CA MET A 194 22.02 9.72 -2.18
C MET A 194 23.29 10.61 -2.20
N GLY A 195 23.19 11.83 -2.71
CA GLY A 195 24.31 12.77 -2.79
C GLY A 195 24.85 13.17 -1.42
N GLN A 196 23.96 13.55 -0.48
CA GLN A 196 24.31 13.88 0.90
C GLN A 196 24.93 12.69 1.63
N SER A 197 24.42 11.47 1.38
CA SER A 197 24.97 10.23 1.98
C SER A 197 26.46 10.01 1.64
N ASN A 198 26.96 10.46 0.48
CA ASN A 198 28.41 10.40 0.18
C ASN A 198 29.21 11.26 1.15
N ALA A 199 28.80 12.52 1.33
CA ALA A 199 29.44 13.44 2.26
C ALA A 199 29.32 12.93 3.71
N TYR A 200 28.18 12.35 4.08
CA TYR A 200 27.94 11.89 5.44
C TYR A 200 28.81 10.70 5.81
N ASN A 201 29.07 9.78 4.87
CA ASN A 201 30.02 8.69 5.11
C ASN A 201 31.46 9.20 5.28
N ASP A 202 31.89 10.22 4.52
CA ASP A 202 33.20 10.86 4.69
C ASP A 202 33.34 11.51 6.09
N LEU A 203 32.32 12.25 6.53
CA LEU A 203 32.28 12.89 7.84
C LEU A 203 32.20 11.86 8.98
N MET A 204 31.43 10.79 8.80
CA MET A 204 31.29 9.70 9.77
C MET A 204 32.62 8.99 10.02
N VAL A 205 33.33 8.57 8.96
CA VAL A 205 34.62 7.88 9.14
C VAL A 205 35.68 8.81 9.74
N SER A 206 35.61 10.11 9.43
CA SER A 206 36.47 11.12 10.05
C SER A 206 36.23 11.25 11.55
N GLU A 207 34.97 11.31 11.97
CA GLU A 207 34.60 11.48 13.37
C GLU A 207 34.81 10.21 14.20
N PHE A 208 34.57 9.01 13.65
CA PHE A 208 34.94 7.78 14.33
C PHE A 208 36.47 7.62 14.45
N ALA A 209 37.23 7.99 13.42
CA ALA A 209 38.69 7.95 13.47
C ALA A 209 39.29 8.94 14.47
N SER A 210 38.67 10.10 14.69
CA SER A 210 39.13 11.04 15.72
C SER A 210 38.89 10.51 17.13
N ARG A 211 37.81 9.74 17.33
CA ARG A 211 37.44 9.12 18.61
C ARG A 211 38.19 7.83 18.90
N GLU A 212 38.45 7.03 17.89
CA GLU A 212 39.13 5.73 17.97
C GLU A 212 40.36 5.69 17.03
N PRO A 213 41.41 6.47 17.33
CA PRO A 213 42.55 6.67 16.41
C PRO A 213 43.34 5.39 16.12
N ASP A 214 43.20 4.36 16.95
CA ASP A 214 43.87 3.07 16.81
C ASP A 214 43.11 2.04 15.95
N ILE A 215 41.90 2.37 15.50
CA ILE A 215 41.09 1.53 14.62
C ILE A 215 41.06 2.20 13.24
N ALA A 216 41.12 1.40 12.18
CA ALA A 216 41.02 1.94 10.82
C ALA A 216 39.56 2.17 10.44
N PHE A 217 39.21 3.38 9.99
CA PHE A 217 37.90 3.70 9.43
C PHE A 217 38.07 4.16 7.98
N THR A 218 37.53 3.36 7.05
CA THR A 218 37.69 3.57 5.62
C THR A 218 36.34 3.88 4.97
N HIS A 219 36.26 4.98 4.21
CA HIS A 219 35.21 5.16 3.21
C HIS A 219 35.80 4.91 1.82
N ILE A 220 35.16 4.05 1.03
CA ILE A 220 35.65 3.69 -0.30
C ILE A 220 34.55 3.82 -1.37
N HIS A 221 34.93 4.33 -2.54
CA HIS A 221 34.12 4.24 -3.75
C HIS A 221 34.50 2.98 -4.54
N PRO A 222 33.59 2.02 -4.81
CA PRO A 222 33.94 0.76 -5.47
C PRO A 222 34.10 0.87 -7.00
N GLY A 223 33.82 2.03 -7.59
CA GLY A 223 33.77 2.21 -9.04
C GLY A 223 32.42 1.82 -9.64
N ASN A 224 32.34 1.89 -10.96
CA ASN A 224 31.18 1.42 -11.71
C ASN A 224 31.21 -0.10 -11.80
N VAL A 225 30.60 -0.79 -10.85
CA VAL A 225 30.56 -2.26 -10.82
C VAL A 225 29.21 -2.74 -11.29
N TYR A 226 29.19 -3.68 -12.24
CA TYR A 226 27.96 -4.32 -12.64
C TYR A 226 27.47 -5.27 -11.52
N THR A 227 26.51 -4.81 -10.73
CA THR A 227 25.93 -5.54 -9.58
C THR A 227 24.55 -6.14 -9.89
N GLY A 228 24.04 -5.94 -11.11
CA GLY A 228 22.71 -6.38 -11.53
C GLY A 228 21.53 -5.63 -10.87
N THR A 229 21.79 -4.74 -9.91
CA THR A 229 20.80 -4.05 -9.09
C THR A 229 19.86 -3.14 -9.92
N MET A 230 20.39 -2.44 -10.94
CA MET A 230 19.58 -1.59 -11.83
C MET A 230 18.69 -2.38 -12.81
N VAL A 231 19.07 -3.62 -13.13
CA VAL A 231 18.45 -4.44 -14.18
C VAL A 231 17.44 -5.44 -13.61
N LYS A 232 17.66 -5.97 -12.39
CA LYS A 232 16.79 -6.99 -11.78
C LYS A 232 15.35 -6.51 -11.55
N ASN A 233 15.14 -5.23 -11.22
CA ASN A 233 13.85 -4.72 -10.74
C ASN A 233 13.05 -3.88 -11.75
N SER A 234 13.51 -3.69 -12.99
CA SER A 234 12.79 -2.88 -13.99
C SER A 234 12.89 -3.46 -15.40
N ILE A 235 11.73 -3.78 -16.00
CA ILE A 235 11.63 -4.26 -17.39
C ILE A 235 12.05 -3.16 -18.36
N ILE A 236 11.73 -1.90 -18.04
CA ILE A 236 12.13 -0.72 -18.83
C ILE A 236 13.66 -0.58 -18.83
N MET A 237 14.31 -0.70 -17.66
CA MET A 237 15.77 -0.64 -17.59
C MET A 237 16.43 -1.84 -18.27
N LYS A 238 15.81 -3.04 -18.26
CA LYS A 238 16.28 -4.17 -19.07
C LYS A 238 16.28 -3.82 -20.55
N ILE A 239 15.18 -3.28 -21.09
CA ILE A 239 15.09 -2.92 -22.51
C ILE A 239 16.08 -1.81 -22.88
N LEU A 240 16.30 -0.83 -22.00
CA LEU A 240 17.21 0.28 -22.25
C LEU A 240 18.70 -0.11 -22.12
N ILE A 241 19.05 -0.93 -21.12
CA ILE A 241 20.45 -1.26 -20.78
C ILE A 241 20.97 -2.46 -21.57
N VAL A 242 20.11 -3.42 -21.95
CA VAL A 242 20.52 -4.61 -22.70
C VAL A 242 21.24 -4.30 -24.03
N PRO A 243 20.75 -3.42 -24.91
CA PRO A 243 21.48 -3.09 -26.15
C PRO A 243 22.79 -2.33 -25.90
N LEU A 244 22.97 -1.73 -24.72
CA LEU A 244 24.18 -1.02 -24.32
C LEU A 244 25.19 -1.92 -23.59
N TYR A 245 24.94 -3.23 -23.46
CA TYR A 245 25.83 -4.16 -22.73
C TYR A 245 27.32 -4.07 -23.10
N PRO A 246 27.72 -3.99 -24.39
CA PRO A 246 29.13 -3.86 -24.75
C PRO A 246 29.77 -2.57 -24.21
N LEU A 247 29.01 -1.47 -24.20
CA LEU A 247 29.44 -0.18 -23.67
C LEU A 247 29.46 -0.19 -22.13
N VAL A 248 28.45 -0.81 -21.49
CA VAL A 248 28.40 -0.99 -20.04
C VAL A 248 29.56 -1.87 -19.57
N TRP A 249 29.88 -2.93 -20.30
CA TRP A 249 31.03 -3.79 -20.03
C TRP A 249 32.35 -3.02 -20.13
N LEU A 250 32.52 -2.15 -21.14
CA LEU A 250 33.71 -1.30 -21.28
C LEU A 250 33.87 -0.27 -20.14
N LEU A 251 32.75 0.23 -19.61
CA LEU A 251 32.71 1.27 -18.57
C LEU A 251 32.64 0.73 -17.14
N THR A 252 32.55 -0.60 -16.96
CA THR A 252 32.43 -1.23 -15.65
C THR A 252 33.69 -1.99 -15.25
N THR A 253 33.99 -1.98 -13.95
CA THR A 253 35.08 -2.75 -13.38
C THR A 253 34.65 -4.23 -13.26
N PRO A 254 35.48 -5.19 -13.72
CA PRO A 254 35.22 -6.62 -13.50
C PRO A 254 35.02 -6.93 -12.02
N ARG A 255 34.14 -7.88 -11.72
CA ARG A 255 33.76 -8.23 -10.33
C ARG A 255 34.97 -8.73 -9.53
N GLU A 256 35.84 -9.51 -10.15
CA GLU A 256 37.05 -10.05 -9.52
C GLU A 256 38.04 -8.94 -9.18
N ASP A 257 38.23 -7.98 -10.09
CA ASP A 257 39.14 -6.86 -9.88
C ASP A 257 38.62 -5.93 -8.78
N CYS A 258 37.32 -5.64 -8.76
CA CYS A 258 36.68 -4.90 -7.68
C CYS A 258 36.92 -5.59 -6.33
N ALA A 259 36.72 -6.91 -6.26
CA ALA A 259 36.93 -7.68 -5.03
C ALA A 259 38.36 -7.54 -4.49
N GLU A 260 39.36 -7.65 -5.37
CA GLU A 260 40.77 -7.52 -4.98
C GLU A 260 41.08 -6.10 -4.47
N TYR A 261 40.54 -5.06 -5.10
CA TYR A 261 40.74 -3.68 -4.62
C TYR A 261 39.98 -3.37 -3.32
N MET A 262 38.77 -3.92 -3.13
CA MET A 262 38.03 -3.77 -1.86
C MET A 262 38.76 -4.48 -0.72
N LEU A 263 39.25 -5.69 -0.96
CA LEU A 263 40.01 -6.43 0.03
C LEU A 263 41.35 -5.75 0.33
N TYR A 264 42.06 -5.26 -0.69
CA TYR A 264 43.29 -4.49 -0.52
C TYR A 264 43.05 -3.24 0.32
N ALA A 265 41.96 -2.51 0.04
CA ALA A 265 41.60 -1.33 0.80
C ALA A 265 41.31 -1.64 2.27
N LEU A 266 40.63 -2.77 2.55
CA LEU A 266 40.32 -3.22 3.91
C LEU A 266 41.58 -3.62 4.70
N LEU A 267 42.45 -4.42 4.09
CA LEU A 267 43.61 -5.03 4.74
C LEU A 267 44.82 -4.08 4.84
N SER A 268 44.97 -3.15 3.89
CA SER A 268 46.05 -2.15 3.92
C SER A 268 45.64 -0.83 4.59
N ALA A 269 44.47 -0.78 5.24
CA ALA A 269 43.98 0.41 5.92
C ALA A 269 44.90 0.80 7.07
N LYS A 270 45.28 2.08 7.13
CA LYS A 270 46.06 2.61 8.26
C LYS A 270 45.12 2.92 9.42
N LYS A 271 45.63 2.89 10.64
CA LYS A 271 44.90 3.38 11.82
C LYS A 271 44.41 4.81 11.59
N GLY A 272 43.18 5.11 12.03
CA GLY A 272 42.52 6.39 11.77
C GLY A 272 41.76 6.44 10.43
N MET A 273 41.57 7.64 9.90
CA MET A 273 40.70 7.88 8.74
C MET A 273 41.42 7.52 7.44
N ASN A 274 40.74 6.75 6.59
CA ASN A 274 41.16 6.44 5.23
C ASN A 274 40.02 6.79 4.28
N ARG A 275 40.34 7.41 3.14
CA ARG A 275 39.39 7.62 2.05
C ARG A 275 39.99 7.04 0.79
N ARG A 276 39.26 6.15 0.10
CA ARG A 276 39.83 5.38 -1.01
C ARG A 276 38.98 5.42 -2.27
N ASN A 277 39.63 5.43 -3.42
CA ASN A 277 38.97 5.31 -4.72
C ASN A 277 38.76 3.84 -5.13
N SER A 278 38.27 3.64 -6.36
CA SER A 278 37.92 2.31 -6.90
C SER A 278 39.09 1.34 -7.07
N LYS A 279 40.33 1.82 -6.99
CA LYS A 279 41.55 1.00 -7.01
C LYS A 279 42.17 0.83 -5.62
N GLY A 280 41.45 1.22 -4.57
CA GLY A 280 41.93 1.15 -3.19
C GLY A 280 43.05 2.13 -2.85
N ASP A 281 43.33 3.11 -3.71
CA ASP A 281 44.32 4.16 -3.45
C ASP A 281 43.77 5.22 -2.49
N ASP A 282 44.61 5.71 -1.59
CA ASP A 282 44.24 6.76 -0.64
C ASP A 282 44.09 8.10 -1.38
N ILE A 283 42.94 8.73 -1.24
CA ILE A 283 42.63 10.04 -1.83
C ILE A 283 42.79 11.19 -0.84
N GLY A 284 43.14 10.90 0.42
CA GLY A 284 43.30 11.90 1.49
C GLY A 284 42.08 12.80 1.63
N LEU A 285 42.32 14.11 1.74
CA LEU A 285 41.28 15.13 1.89
C LEU A 285 40.72 15.65 0.55
N ARG A 286 41.09 15.03 -0.58
CA ARG A 286 40.56 15.45 -1.89
C ARG A 286 39.03 15.34 -1.90
N ASN A 287 38.34 16.42 -2.29
CA ASN A 287 36.88 16.53 -2.26
C ASN A 287 36.28 16.12 -0.91
N PHE A 288 36.98 16.37 0.21
CA PHE A 288 36.39 16.21 1.53
C PHE A 288 35.32 17.30 1.73
N PRO A 289 34.16 17.00 2.31
CA PRO A 289 33.14 18.01 2.58
C PRO A 289 33.65 19.06 3.59
N VAL A 290 33.82 20.31 3.15
CA VAL A 290 34.45 21.40 3.94
C VAL A 290 33.43 22.38 4.55
N THR A 291 32.15 22.01 4.64
CA THR A 291 31.15 22.89 5.24
C THR A 291 31.46 23.08 6.72
N GLU A 292 31.66 24.34 7.16
CA GLU A 292 31.99 24.68 8.54
C GLU A 292 30.92 24.15 9.51
N GLY A 293 31.35 23.50 10.58
CA GLY A 293 30.44 22.91 11.58
C GLY A 293 29.67 21.67 11.12
N ALA A 294 29.71 21.29 9.83
CA ALA A 294 28.88 20.19 9.32
C ALA A 294 29.20 18.82 9.94
N GLN A 295 30.46 18.54 10.24
CA GLN A 295 30.85 17.29 10.92
C GLN A 295 30.16 17.15 12.28
N LYS A 296 30.30 18.20 13.11
CA LYS A 296 29.68 18.25 14.44
C LYS A 296 28.15 18.26 14.35
N ALA A 297 27.58 19.08 13.46
CA ALA A 297 26.13 19.16 13.29
C ALA A 297 25.53 17.82 12.83
N LEU A 298 26.16 17.15 11.86
CA LEU A 298 25.75 15.82 11.41
C LEU A 298 25.87 14.79 12.53
N TRP A 299 26.96 14.82 13.29
CA TRP A 299 27.14 13.90 14.42
C TRP A 299 26.06 14.11 15.49
N ASP A 300 25.87 15.35 15.93
CA ASP A 300 24.87 15.72 16.94
C ASP A 300 23.45 15.37 16.47
N HIS A 301 23.14 15.61 15.19
CA HIS A 301 21.88 15.20 14.56
C HIS A 301 21.72 13.67 14.54
N THR A 302 22.76 12.93 14.19
CA THR A 302 22.69 11.46 14.12
C THR A 302 22.51 10.87 15.53
N VAL A 303 23.21 11.42 16.51
CA VAL A 303 23.09 11.07 17.93
C VAL A 303 21.78 11.53 18.53
N SER A 304 21.10 12.55 18.01
CA SER A 304 19.76 12.93 18.51
C SER A 304 18.68 12.04 17.92
N VAL A 305 18.75 11.77 16.62
CA VAL A 305 17.77 10.98 15.89
C VAL A 305 17.82 9.51 16.28
N THR A 306 19.02 8.92 16.41
CA THR A 306 19.17 7.47 16.65
C THR A 306 18.57 7.02 17.99
N PRO A 307 18.84 7.67 19.14
CA PRO A 307 18.20 7.38 20.41
C PRO A 307 16.76 7.89 20.43
N ALA A 308 16.39 9.02 19.81
CA ALA A 308 14.98 9.44 19.77
C ALA A 308 14.09 8.39 19.07
N ILE A 309 14.60 7.73 18.03
CA ILE A 309 13.95 6.58 17.36
C ILE A 309 13.75 5.39 18.32
N LEU A 310 14.59 5.27 19.35
CA LEU A 310 14.53 4.21 20.36
C LEU A 310 13.84 4.66 21.66
N ASN A 311 13.81 5.96 21.92
CA ASN A 311 13.30 6.64 23.11
C ASN A 311 11.91 7.21 22.91
N VAL A 312 11.22 6.91 21.80
CA VAL A 312 9.76 7.05 21.74
C VAL A 312 9.11 6.22 22.87
N GLU A 313 9.79 5.16 23.35
CA GLU A 313 9.45 4.44 24.58
C GLU A 313 9.88 5.16 25.88
N GLU A 314 10.83 6.10 25.83
CA GLU A 314 11.40 6.76 27.02
C GLU A 314 10.70 8.10 27.33
N TYR A 315 10.11 8.79 26.35
CA TYR A 315 9.26 9.97 26.60
C TYR A 315 7.94 9.63 27.29
N THR A 316 7.50 8.36 27.21
CA THR A 316 6.38 7.82 28.00
C THR A 316 6.82 7.34 29.40
N SER A 317 8.11 7.40 29.74
CA SER A 317 8.69 6.83 30.97
C SER A 317 9.16 7.84 32.04
N LYS A 318 9.11 9.15 31.76
CA LYS A 318 9.67 10.19 32.66
C LYS A 318 8.82 10.58 33.88
N GLU A 319 7.65 9.98 34.11
CA GLU A 319 6.80 10.32 35.26
C GLU A 319 7.04 9.50 36.54
N ARG A 320 8.02 8.59 36.62
CA ARG A 320 8.25 7.82 37.86
C ARG A 320 9.71 7.73 38.25
N GLY A 321 10.19 8.80 38.88
CA GLY A 321 11.44 8.79 39.62
C GLY A 321 11.31 8.20 41.02
N THR A 322 12.37 7.47 41.40
CA THR A 322 12.88 7.11 42.75
C THR A 322 12.71 5.64 43.22
N SER A 323 13.87 4.96 43.29
CA SER A 323 14.19 3.59 43.72
C SER A 323 14.70 3.64 45.20
N PRO A 324 14.92 2.55 46.01
CA PRO A 324 15.26 1.20 45.54
C PRO A 324 14.92 -0.03 46.44
N LYS A 325 15.24 -1.21 45.85
CA LYS A 325 15.38 -2.56 46.44
C LYS A 325 14.01 -3.25 46.67
N THR A 326 13.72 -4.38 46.03
CA THR A 326 14.47 -5.63 46.17
C THR A 326 14.12 -6.56 45.01
N SER A 327 15.09 -7.39 44.64
CA SER A 327 15.01 -8.50 43.69
C SER A 327 13.74 -9.35 43.77
N ALA A 328 13.37 -9.87 42.61
CA ALA A 328 12.34 -10.86 42.36
C ALA A 328 10.91 -10.31 42.39
N HIS A 329 10.21 -10.52 41.27
CA HIS A 329 8.87 -10.05 40.90
C HIS A 329 8.80 -8.67 40.24
N GLN A 330 8.20 -8.67 39.04
CA GLN A 330 7.69 -7.53 38.25
C GLN A 330 8.68 -6.93 37.22
N MET A 331 8.31 -6.63 35.98
CA MET A 331 6.99 -6.28 35.47
C MET A 331 6.59 -7.06 34.22
N HIS A 332 5.48 -7.78 34.35
CA HIS A 332 4.61 -8.12 33.25
C HIS A 332 4.04 -6.82 32.61
N PRO A 333 3.80 -6.73 31.28
CA PRO A 333 3.31 -5.52 30.61
C PRO A 333 2.03 -4.97 31.27
N PRO A 334 1.67 -3.68 31.11
CA PRO A 334 0.47 -3.08 31.71
C PRO A 334 -0.81 -3.89 31.44
N ILE A 335 -0.86 -4.58 30.30
CA ILE A 335 -1.96 -5.46 29.90
C ILE A 335 -2.18 -6.66 30.83
N LEU A 336 -1.15 -7.06 31.60
CA LEU A 336 -1.20 -8.17 32.54
C LEU A 336 -1.62 -7.75 33.96
N ARG A 337 -1.83 -6.45 34.21
CA ARG A 337 -2.51 -5.92 35.42
C ARG A 337 -3.99 -5.62 35.19
N LEU A 338 -4.42 -5.65 33.94
CA LEU A 338 -5.84 -5.56 33.63
C LEU A 338 -6.56 -6.82 34.13
N PRO A 339 -7.79 -6.68 34.63
CA PRO A 339 -8.71 -7.80 34.76
C PRO A 339 -8.73 -8.60 33.45
N THR A 340 -8.85 -9.92 33.55
CA THR A 340 -8.84 -10.83 32.39
C THR A 340 -9.83 -10.36 31.32
N GLU A 341 -10.95 -9.79 31.75
CA GLU A 341 -12.02 -9.19 30.94
C GLU A 341 -11.54 -8.03 30.05
N LEU A 342 -10.69 -7.14 30.58
CA LEU A 342 -10.14 -6.00 29.83
C LEU A 342 -8.95 -6.43 28.96
N SER A 343 -8.13 -7.38 29.41
CA SER A 343 -7.09 -7.99 28.57
C SER A 343 -7.70 -8.72 27.37
N LEU A 344 -8.84 -9.41 27.57
CA LEU A 344 -9.61 -10.07 26.53
C LEU A 344 -10.14 -9.08 25.50
N LEU A 345 -10.74 -7.97 25.95
CA LEU A 345 -11.31 -6.96 25.06
C LEU A 345 -10.23 -6.30 24.19
N ILE A 346 -9.11 -5.90 24.78
CA ILE A 346 -7.99 -5.26 24.04
C ILE A 346 -7.38 -6.25 23.04
N PHE A 347 -7.22 -7.51 23.45
CA PHE A 347 -6.67 -8.54 22.59
C PHE A 347 -7.62 -8.85 21.41
N ALA A 348 -8.92 -9.00 21.67
CA ALA A 348 -9.93 -9.20 20.63
C ALA A 348 -9.95 -8.04 19.63
N LEU A 349 -9.98 -6.79 20.11
CA LEU A 349 -9.99 -5.59 19.25
C LEU A 349 -8.73 -5.48 18.37
N HIS A 350 -7.56 -5.81 18.92
CA HIS A 350 -6.32 -5.79 18.15
C HIS A 350 -6.31 -6.88 17.07
N VAL A 351 -6.72 -8.10 17.41
CA VAL A 351 -6.79 -9.20 16.46
C VAL A 351 -7.82 -8.95 15.37
N GLU A 352 -8.99 -8.40 15.71
CA GLU A 352 -10.03 -8.01 14.76
C GLU A 352 -9.55 -6.91 13.79
N SER A 353 -8.85 -5.89 14.31
CA SER A 353 -8.26 -4.83 13.48
C SER A 353 -7.19 -5.34 12.50
N GLU A 354 -6.29 -6.20 12.97
CA GLU A 354 -5.26 -6.82 12.11
C GLU A 354 -5.88 -7.78 11.10
N HIS A 355 -6.93 -8.52 11.49
CA HIS A 355 -7.71 -9.39 10.63
C HIS A 355 -8.34 -8.61 9.47
N ASP A 356 -9.09 -7.54 9.78
CA ASP A 356 -9.76 -6.72 8.77
C ASP A 356 -8.76 -6.03 7.83
N SER A 357 -7.64 -5.53 8.37
CA SER A 357 -6.56 -4.92 7.58
C SER A 357 -5.91 -5.92 6.64
N TYR A 358 -5.57 -7.11 7.12
CA TYR A 358 -4.95 -8.15 6.30
C TYR A 358 -5.87 -8.65 5.19
N VAL A 359 -7.14 -8.89 5.52
CA VAL A 359 -8.18 -9.30 4.58
C VAL A 359 -8.33 -8.24 3.48
N LYS A 360 -8.43 -6.94 3.85
CA LYS A 360 -8.47 -5.80 2.91
C LYS A 360 -7.23 -5.72 2.02
N GLU A 361 -6.03 -5.92 2.58
CA GLU A 361 -4.77 -5.91 1.82
C GLU A 361 -4.65 -7.07 0.82
N GLN A 362 -5.14 -8.27 1.18
CA GLN A 362 -5.20 -9.39 0.24
C GLN A 362 -6.18 -9.08 -0.91
N TYR A 363 -7.25 -8.31 -0.68
CA TYR A 363 -8.16 -7.89 -1.74
C TYR A 363 -7.54 -6.87 -2.70
N ASP A 364 -6.93 -5.81 -2.18
CA ASP A 364 -6.29 -4.79 -2.99
C ASP A 364 -5.13 -5.37 -3.84
N PHE A 365 -4.46 -6.41 -3.32
CA PHE A 365 -3.43 -7.15 -4.03
C PHE A 365 -3.91 -7.82 -5.34
N TYR A 366 -5.16 -8.31 -5.37
CA TYR A 366 -5.72 -8.95 -6.56
C TYR A 366 -6.51 -7.97 -7.45
N GLU A 367 -6.89 -6.80 -6.95
CA GLU A 367 -7.54 -5.74 -7.74
C GLU A 367 -6.57 -4.94 -8.62
N GLY A 368 -5.26 -4.96 -8.32
CA GLY A 368 -4.25 -4.17 -9.02
C GLY A 368 -2.98 -4.95 -9.41
N ASN A 369 -2.66 -4.94 -10.71
CA ASN A 369 -1.38 -5.37 -11.30
C ASN A 369 -0.76 -6.68 -10.74
N ILE A 370 -1.20 -7.79 -11.33
CA ILE A 370 -0.56 -9.10 -11.22
C ILE A 370 0.94 -8.98 -11.53
N GLY A 371 1.81 -9.32 -10.56
CA GLY A 371 3.11 -9.90 -10.92
C GLY A 371 4.36 -9.65 -10.07
N ARG A 372 4.38 -8.90 -8.95
CA ARG A 372 5.68 -8.58 -8.29
C ARG A 372 5.84 -8.68 -6.77
N LEU A 373 4.77 -8.86 -5.99
CA LEU A 373 4.84 -8.55 -4.55
C LEU A 373 4.78 -9.76 -3.58
N LEU A 374 4.87 -10.99 -4.09
CA LEU A 374 4.59 -12.19 -3.27
C LEU A 374 5.82 -12.90 -2.71
N GLN A 375 7.01 -12.43 -3.04
CA GLN A 375 8.24 -12.96 -2.44
C GLN A 375 8.61 -12.26 -1.12
N SER A 376 7.82 -11.28 -0.64
CA SER A 376 8.25 -10.43 0.48
C SER A 376 7.21 -10.06 1.55
N ARG A 377 5.99 -10.62 1.55
CA ARG A 377 4.98 -10.25 2.58
C ARG A 377 4.91 -11.27 3.71
N LYS A 378 5.14 -10.80 4.94
CA LYS A 378 5.00 -11.54 6.20
C LYS A 378 3.51 -11.79 6.45
N MET A 379 3.14 -12.99 6.89
CA MET A 379 1.77 -13.26 7.35
C MET A 379 1.50 -12.46 8.63
N PRO A 380 0.26 -12.01 8.86
CA PRO A 380 -0.11 -11.47 10.16
C PRO A 380 0.03 -12.59 11.20
N ASP A 381 0.58 -12.25 12.37
CA ASP A 381 0.91 -13.21 13.43
C ASP A 381 -0.37 -13.83 14.07
N CYS A 382 -1.58 -13.43 13.65
CA CYS A 382 -2.87 -13.88 14.18
C CYS A 382 -3.51 -15.08 13.45
N ALA A 383 -2.91 -15.58 12.37
CA ALA A 383 -3.56 -16.56 11.48
C ALA A 383 -3.73 -17.98 12.07
N PRO A 384 -3.21 -18.31 13.27
CA PRO A 384 -3.90 -19.34 14.04
C PRO A 384 -4.08 -18.93 15.50
N SER A 385 -5.34 -18.72 15.93
CA SER A 385 -5.73 -18.59 17.34
C SER A 385 -5.14 -19.71 18.21
N LEU A 386 -4.92 -20.89 17.61
CA LEU A 386 -4.26 -22.04 18.24
C LEU A 386 -2.75 -21.87 18.46
N THR A 387 -2.05 -21.11 17.59
CA THR A 387 -0.64 -20.75 17.80
C THR A 387 -0.47 -19.80 18.96
N ILE A 388 -1.40 -18.85 19.12
CA ILE A 388 -1.40 -17.92 20.27
C ILE A 388 -1.69 -18.69 21.57
N ALA A 389 -2.60 -19.67 21.53
CA ALA A 389 -2.87 -20.56 22.66
C ALA A 389 -1.66 -21.43 23.06
N ALA A 390 -0.64 -21.56 22.20
CA ALA A 390 0.58 -22.32 22.49
C ALA A 390 1.63 -21.52 23.29
N VAL A 391 1.51 -20.19 23.39
CA VAL A 391 2.57 -19.30 23.91
C VAL A 391 2.80 -19.46 25.43
N CYS A 392 1.79 -19.29 26.27
CA CYS A 392 1.89 -19.51 27.72
C CYS A 392 0.52 -19.81 28.35
N GLN A 393 0.47 -20.21 29.64
CA GLN A 393 -0.79 -20.56 30.32
C GLN A 393 -1.81 -19.41 30.36
N ARG A 394 -1.36 -18.16 30.54
CA ARG A 394 -2.25 -17.00 30.56
C ARG A 394 -2.74 -16.61 29.16
N TRP A 395 -1.87 -16.64 28.15
CA TRP A 395 -2.27 -16.43 26.75
C TRP A 395 -3.22 -17.52 26.27
N ARG A 396 -3.03 -18.76 26.72
CA ARG A 396 -3.97 -19.85 26.50
C ARG A 396 -5.32 -19.57 27.16
N ALA A 397 -5.35 -19.10 28.41
CA ALA A 397 -6.59 -18.74 29.09
C ALA A 397 -7.31 -17.58 28.38
N ILE A 398 -6.58 -16.55 27.94
CA ILE A 398 -7.11 -15.40 27.20
C ILE A 398 -7.64 -15.85 25.83
N ALA A 399 -6.85 -16.56 25.05
CA ALA A 399 -7.28 -17.07 23.75
C ALA A 399 -8.53 -17.94 23.89
N LEU A 400 -8.57 -18.87 24.84
CA LEU A 400 -9.72 -19.74 25.07
C LEU A 400 -10.97 -19.03 25.60
N ALA A 401 -10.81 -17.88 26.27
CA ALA A 401 -11.93 -17.11 26.82
C ALA A 401 -12.44 -16.00 25.88
N ALA A 402 -11.80 -15.78 24.72
CA ALA A 402 -12.21 -14.78 23.73
C ALA A 402 -13.05 -15.41 22.61
N PRO A 403 -14.40 -15.39 22.67
CA PRO A 403 -15.27 -16.04 21.69
C PRO A 403 -15.08 -15.49 20.27
N THR A 404 -14.77 -14.20 20.11
CA THR A 404 -14.61 -13.57 18.78
C THR A 404 -13.42 -14.12 18.00
N LEU A 405 -12.36 -14.58 18.69
CA LEU A 405 -11.26 -15.32 18.07
C LEU A 405 -11.68 -16.67 17.50
N TRP A 406 -12.76 -17.25 18.03
CA TRP A 406 -13.25 -18.56 17.61
C TRP A 406 -14.34 -18.45 16.53
N THR A 407 -14.97 -17.28 16.38
CA THR A 407 -16.03 -17.03 15.40
C THR A 407 -15.55 -16.62 14.01
N SER A 408 -14.31 -16.14 13.84
CA SER A 408 -13.82 -15.64 12.55
C SER A 408 -12.53 -16.31 12.03
N PRO A 409 -12.50 -17.63 11.79
CA PRO A 409 -11.27 -18.33 11.41
C PRO A 409 -10.74 -17.91 10.03
N VAL A 410 -9.44 -17.60 9.96
CA VAL A 410 -8.69 -17.40 8.73
C VAL A 410 -7.83 -18.62 8.45
N VAL A 411 -8.06 -19.29 7.32
CA VAL A 411 -7.31 -20.48 6.95
C VAL A 411 -6.45 -20.22 5.72
N HIS A 412 -5.13 -20.38 5.88
CA HIS A 412 -4.19 -20.30 4.77
C HIS A 412 -3.72 -21.68 4.31
N ILE A 413 -3.94 -21.98 3.03
CA ILE A 413 -3.53 -23.24 2.41
C ILE A 413 -2.23 -23.00 1.64
N HIS A 414 -1.09 -23.40 2.24
CA HIS A 414 0.26 -23.16 1.69
C HIS A 414 0.88 -24.33 0.95
N SER A 415 0.66 -25.55 1.43
CA SER A 415 1.24 -26.75 0.84
C SER A 415 0.34 -27.96 1.13
N LYS A 416 0.44 -28.98 0.30
CA LYS A 416 -0.24 -30.26 0.52
C LYS A 416 0.21 -30.93 1.82
N ASP A 417 1.48 -30.77 2.19
CA ASP A 417 2.10 -31.40 3.37
C ASP A 417 1.53 -30.85 4.69
N ASN A 418 1.22 -29.55 4.73
CA ASN A 418 0.67 -28.91 5.91
C ASN A 418 -0.87 -29.00 5.99
N LEU A 419 -1.54 -29.44 4.91
CA LEU A 419 -3.00 -29.47 4.83
C LEU A 419 -3.63 -30.32 5.94
N ARG A 420 -3.06 -31.50 6.23
CA ARG A 420 -3.56 -32.39 7.30
C ARG A 420 -3.46 -31.76 8.68
N LEU A 421 -2.37 -31.06 8.96
CA LEU A 421 -2.18 -30.35 10.23
C LEU A 421 -3.17 -29.19 10.34
N HIS A 422 -3.37 -28.42 9.27
CA HIS A 422 -4.34 -27.33 9.25
C HIS A 422 -5.78 -27.84 9.38
N GLU A 423 -6.09 -29.00 8.81
CA GLU A 423 -7.38 -29.67 8.95
C GLU A 423 -7.63 -30.12 10.40
N GLN A 424 -6.63 -30.71 11.07
CA GLN A 424 -6.73 -31.08 12.48
C GLN A 424 -6.91 -29.85 13.38
N LEU A 425 -6.09 -28.81 13.17
CA LEU A 425 -6.18 -27.55 13.91
C LEU A 425 -7.54 -26.87 13.66
N LEU A 426 -8.02 -26.85 12.42
CA LEU A 426 -9.34 -26.34 12.09
C LEU A 426 -10.43 -27.16 12.78
N GLY A 427 -10.33 -28.49 12.80
CA GLY A 427 -11.27 -29.35 13.51
C GLY A 427 -11.32 -29.07 15.02
N GLU A 428 -10.16 -28.87 15.65
CA GLU A 428 -10.08 -28.49 17.08
C GLU A 428 -10.62 -27.09 17.34
N TRP A 429 -10.36 -26.14 16.44
CA TRP A 429 -10.90 -24.78 16.51
C TRP A 429 -12.41 -24.79 16.39
N LEU A 430 -12.94 -25.48 15.38
CA LEU A 430 -14.36 -25.60 15.11
C LEU A 430 -15.10 -26.30 16.26
N ALA A 431 -14.51 -27.33 16.86
CA ALA A 431 -15.05 -27.97 18.06
C ALA A 431 -15.16 -27.00 19.25
N ARG A 432 -14.29 -25.98 19.34
CA ARG A 432 -14.32 -24.94 20.38
C ARG A 432 -15.26 -23.80 20.05
N ALA A 433 -15.45 -23.49 18.77
CA ALA A 433 -16.40 -22.48 18.30
C ALA A 433 -17.87 -22.88 18.53
N ALA A 434 -18.15 -24.16 18.82
CA ALA A 434 -19.47 -24.65 19.20
C ALA A 434 -20.59 -24.15 18.25
N ASP A 435 -21.71 -23.67 18.78
CA ASP A 435 -22.88 -23.17 18.02
C ASP A 435 -22.82 -21.66 17.68
N PHE A 436 -21.67 -21.00 17.86
CA PHE A 436 -21.56 -19.57 17.56
C PHE A 436 -21.62 -19.30 16.05
N PRO A 437 -22.17 -18.14 15.61
CA PRO A 437 -22.19 -17.79 14.19
C PRO A 437 -20.78 -17.57 13.66
N LEU A 438 -20.37 -18.39 12.69
CA LEU A 438 -19.02 -18.42 12.12
C LEU A 438 -18.88 -17.57 10.84
N ASN A 439 -17.81 -16.79 10.76
CA ASN A 439 -17.34 -16.07 9.58
C ASN A 439 -16.00 -16.66 9.13
N MET A 440 -15.98 -17.48 8.09
CA MET A 440 -14.74 -18.16 7.70
C MET A 440 -14.13 -17.56 6.45
N SER A 441 -12.82 -17.26 6.49
CA SER A 441 -12.06 -16.79 5.32
C SER A 441 -10.96 -17.79 4.96
N ILE A 442 -10.92 -18.25 3.71
CA ILE A 442 -9.98 -19.27 3.24
C ILE A 442 -9.15 -18.71 2.08
N PHE A 443 -7.84 -18.67 2.26
CA PHE A 443 -6.87 -18.13 1.32
C PHE A 443 -5.87 -19.20 0.88
N ARG A 444 -5.39 -19.13 -0.37
CA ARG A 444 -4.28 -19.97 -0.85
C ARG A 444 -2.96 -19.21 -0.93
N SER A 445 -1.85 -19.94 -0.87
CA SER A 445 -0.51 -19.46 -1.22
C SER A 445 0.03 -20.21 -2.44
N PHE A 446 0.16 -19.49 -3.55
CA PHE A 446 0.94 -19.68 -4.80
C PHE A 446 1.26 -21.06 -5.41
N ASP A 447 0.83 -22.18 -4.84
CA ASP A 447 1.10 -23.51 -5.39
C ASP A 447 0.00 -23.92 -6.40
N PRO A 448 0.34 -24.11 -7.69
CA PRO A 448 -0.61 -24.57 -8.72
C PRO A 448 -0.98 -26.06 -8.59
N TYR A 449 -0.35 -26.85 -7.70
CA TYR A 449 -0.57 -28.29 -7.57
C TYR A 449 -1.48 -28.70 -6.40
N LEU A 450 -2.26 -27.77 -5.82
CA LEU A 450 -3.28 -28.05 -4.79
C LEU A 450 -4.59 -28.58 -5.43
N TRP A 451 -4.60 -29.82 -5.95
CA TRP A 451 -5.75 -30.38 -6.68
C TRP A 451 -6.60 -31.41 -5.92
N ASP A 452 -6.24 -31.75 -4.67
CA ASP A 452 -6.98 -32.75 -3.86
C ASP A 452 -7.30 -32.23 -2.45
N VAL A 453 -8.44 -31.55 -2.31
CA VAL A 453 -8.87 -30.81 -1.09
C VAL A 453 -10.17 -31.38 -0.48
N HIS A 454 -10.65 -32.54 -0.94
CA HIS A 454 -12.00 -33.01 -0.62
C HIS A 454 -12.25 -33.29 0.89
N ALA A 455 -11.24 -33.76 1.63
CA ALA A 455 -11.38 -33.98 3.08
C ALA A 455 -11.53 -32.65 3.86
N PHE A 456 -10.72 -31.65 3.49
CA PHE A 456 -10.71 -30.34 4.12
C PHE A 456 -12.03 -29.57 3.90
N THR A 457 -12.66 -29.73 2.73
CA THR A 457 -13.95 -29.06 2.42
C THR A 457 -15.11 -29.56 3.29
N GLU A 458 -15.14 -30.86 3.60
CA GLU A 458 -16.15 -31.48 4.48
C GLU A 458 -16.05 -30.95 5.92
N THR A 459 -14.83 -30.78 6.42
CA THR A 459 -14.56 -30.26 7.76
C THR A 459 -15.11 -28.83 7.93
N VAL A 460 -14.96 -27.98 6.92
CA VAL A 460 -15.48 -26.60 6.92
C VAL A 460 -17.01 -26.54 6.99
N PHE A 461 -17.71 -27.38 6.22
CA PHE A 461 -19.18 -27.32 6.16
C PHE A 461 -19.88 -28.16 7.22
N ARG A 462 -19.17 -29.00 7.97
CA ARG A 462 -19.71 -29.69 9.16
C ARG A 462 -20.30 -28.72 10.19
N VAL A 463 -19.74 -27.52 10.28
CA VAL A 463 -20.21 -26.45 11.19
C VAL A 463 -21.13 -25.43 10.50
N ALA A 464 -21.36 -25.57 9.20
CA ALA A 464 -22.27 -24.76 8.39
C ALA A 464 -22.20 -23.24 8.66
N PRO A 465 -21.09 -22.56 8.32
CA PRO A 465 -20.93 -21.14 8.62
C PRO A 465 -21.97 -20.28 7.88
N PRO A 466 -22.60 -19.28 8.53
CA PRO A 466 -23.49 -18.33 7.87
C PRO A 466 -22.75 -17.38 6.93
N LYS A 467 -21.46 -17.12 7.15
CA LYS A 467 -20.64 -16.28 6.26
C LYS A 467 -19.36 -16.99 5.84
N LEU A 468 -19.10 -17.00 4.53
CA LEU A 468 -17.95 -17.69 3.95
C LEU A 468 -17.28 -16.83 2.88
N GLU A 469 -15.97 -16.77 2.96
CA GLU A 469 -15.12 -16.01 2.08
C GLU A 469 -13.99 -16.89 1.52
N LEU A 470 -13.90 -17.00 0.20
CA LEU A 470 -13.02 -17.93 -0.50
C LEU A 470 -12.14 -17.21 -1.53
N ASN A 471 -10.83 -17.28 -1.35
CA ASN A 471 -9.83 -16.93 -2.36
C ASN A 471 -9.16 -18.21 -2.87
N LEU A 472 -9.90 -18.98 -3.67
CA LEU A 472 -9.49 -20.26 -4.24
C LEU A 472 -9.78 -20.31 -5.74
N PRO A 473 -9.05 -21.10 -6.54
CA PRO A 473 -9.38 -21.36 -7.93
C PRO A 473 -10.83 -21.80 -8.10
N ALA A 474 -11.44 -21.36 -9.19
CA ALA A 474 -12.86 -21.57 -9.44
C ALA A 474 -13.36 -23.03 -9.38
N PRO A 475 -12.62 -24.03 -9.87
CA PRO A 475 -13.03 -25.44 -9.71
C PRO A 475 -13.12 -25.86 -8.24
N LEU A 476 -12.27 -25.32 -7.36
CA LEU A 476 -12.30 -25.61 -5.93
C LEU A 476 -13.46 -24.88 -5.25
N CYS A 477 -13.72 -23.61 -5.57
CA CYS A 477 -14.91 -22.92 -5.08
C CYS A 477 -16.19 -23.70 -5.40
N ARG A 478 -16.28 -24.29 -6.62
CA ARG A 478 -17.44 -25.16 -6.96
C ARG A 478 -17.53 -26.40 -6.08
N LYS A 479 -16.41 -27.07 -5.83
CA LYS A 479 -16.38 -28.24 -4.95
C LYS A 479 -16.80 -27.88 -3.52
N PHE A 480 -16.32 -26.76 -2.99
CA PHE A 480 -16.73 -26.24 -1.69
C PHE A 480 -18.25 -26.00 -1.65
N LEU A 481 -18.79 -25.28 -2.62
CA LEU A 481 -20.22 -24.91 -2.61
C LEU A 481 -21.16 -26.07 -2.97
N ALA A 482 -20.66 -27.19 -3.48
CA ALA A 482 -21.47 -28.37 -3.83
C ALA A 482 -21.81 -29.25 -2.61
N LEU A 483 -21.28 -28.96 -1.43
CA LEU A 483 -21.51 -29.73 -0.21
C LEU A 483 -22.85 -29.38 0.45
N GLU A 484 -23.49 -30.36 1.11
CA GLU A 484 -24.81 -30.20 1.74
C GLU A 484 -24.87 -29.10 2.79
N GLY A 485 -23.75 -28.74 3.44
CA GLY A 485 -23.73 -27.64 4.42
C GLY A 485 -23.92 -26.24 3.82
N ALA A 486 -23.75 -26.07 2.50
CA ALA A 486 -23.80 -24.77 1.85
C ALA A 486 -25.20 -24.12 1.82
N PHE A 487 -26.28 -24.90 1.97
CA PHE A 487 -27.65 -24.36 1.93
C PHE A 487 -27.98 -23.36 3.05
N LYS A 488 -27.19 -23.36 4.14
CA LYS A 488 -27.35 -22.44 5.29
C LYS A 488 -26.57 -21.12 5.13
N LEU A 489 -25.82 -20.97 4.04
CA LEU A 489 -24.95 -19.82 3.84
C LEU A 489 -25.76 -18.55 3.55
N GLU A 490 -25.60 -17.52 4.38
CA GLU A 490 -26.26 -16.23 4.23
C GLU A 490 -25.40 -15.20 3.48
N GLU A 491 -24.08 -15.30 3.59
CA GLU A 491 -23.13 -14.35 3.03
C GLU A 491 -21.97 -15.07 2.34
N LEU A 492 -21.77 -14.83 1.04
CA LEU A 492 -20.73 -15.48 0.24
C LEU A 492 -19.84 -14.45 -0.46
N ARG A 493 -18.53 -14.53 -0.23
CA ARG A 493 -17.50 -13.74 -0.91
C ARG A 493 -16.55 -14.64 -1.67
N LEU A 494 -16.39 -14.42 -2.98
CA LEU A 494 -15.55 -15.23 -3.87
C LEU A 494 -14.52 -14.36 -4.58
N HIS A 495 -13.24 -14.71 -4.43
CA HIS A 495 -12.12 -14.03 -5.05
C HIS A 495 -11.24 -15.03 -5.83
N PRO A 496 -11.77 -15.72 -6.86
CA PRO A 496 -11.02 -16.79 -7.49
C PRO A 496 -9.85 -16.23 -8.29
N ALA A 497 -8.64 -16.54 -7.85
CA ALA A 497 -7.38 -16.13 -8.48
C ALA A 497 -7.19 -16.82 -9.84
N THR A 498 -7.25 -16.04 -10.93
CA THR A 498 -7.07 -16.49 -12.32
C THR A 498 -5.65 -16.19 -12.83
N ARG A 499 -4.95 -17.18 -13.39
CA ARG A 499 -3.72 -16.93 -14.19
C ARG A 499 -4.10 -16.45 -15.59
N ALA A 500 -3.24 -15.63 -16.21
CA ALA A 500 -3.37 -15.23 -17.62
C ALA A 500 -3.41 -16.44 -18.58
N GLU A 501 -2.69 -17.52 -18.24
CA GLU A 501 -2.64 -18.79 -18.98
C GLU A 501 -3.86 -19.71 -18.75
N GLU A 502 -4.65 -19.49 -17.69
CA GLU A 502 -5.89 -20.24 -17.40
C GLU A 502 -7.14 -19.58 -18.02
N SER A 503 -6.98 -18.40 -18.64
CA SER A 503 -8.08 -17.66 -19.27
C SER A 503 -8.68 -18.37 -20.50
N GLU A 504 -8.00 -19.37 -21.04
CA GLU A 504 -8.48 -20.14 -22.20
C GLU A 504 -9.47 -21.25 -21.84
N SER A 505 -9.59 -21.66 -20.56
CA SER A 505 -10.68 -22.56 -20.16
C SER A 505 -11.93 -21.74 -19.86
N THR A 506 -12.83 -21.70 -20.85
CA THR A 506 -14.17 -21.10 -20.88
C THR A 506 -15.17 -21.71 -19.87
N SER A 507 -14.70 -22.22 -18.74
CA SER A 507 -15.49 -22.93 -17.75
C SER A 507 -16.39 -21.95 -16.98
N ARG A 508 -17.62 -21.72 -17.45
CA ARG A 508 -18.67 -20.96 -16.72
C ARG A 508 -18.75 -21.37 -15.26
N PHE A 509 -18.67 -20.41 -14.34
CA PHE A 509 -18.85 -20.66 -12.91
C PHE A 509 -20.34 -20.77 -12.61
N HIS A 510 -20.77 -21.96 -12.21
CA HIS A 510 -22.16 -22.22 -11.86
C HIS A 510 -22.31 -22.07 -10.36
N LEU A 511 -23.14 -21.14 -9.93
CA LEU A 511 -23.50 -21.02 -8.53
C LEU A 511 -24.54 -22.11 -8.21
N PRO A 512 -24.29 -22.98 -7.23
CA PRO A 512 -25.28 -24.00 -6.84
C PRO A 512 -26.49 -23.36 -6.15
N HIS A 513 -27.51 -24.16 -5.85
CA HIS A 513 -28.68 -23.69 -5.12
C HIS A 513 -28.30 -23.28 -3.69
N LEU A 514 -28.45 -22.00 -3.37
CA LEU A 514 -28.13 -21.40 -2.07
C LEU A 514 -29.35 -20.61 -1.54
N PRO A 515 -30.35 -21.29 -0.96
CA PRO A 515 -31.65 -20.70 -0.64
C PRO A 515 -31.61 -19.68 0.51
N ALA A 516 -30.60 -19.72 1.37
CA ALA A 516 -30.43 -18.79 2.48
C ALA A 516 -29.57 -17.56 2.14
N LEU A 517 -29.02 -17.47 0.91
CA LEU A 517 -28.02 -16.47 0.54
C LEU A 517 -28.62 -15.06 0.42
N LYS A 518 -28.27 -14.18 1.35
CA LYS A 518 -28.69 -12.77 1.43
C LYS A 518 -27.71 -11.82 0.76
N LYS A 519 -26.41 -12.14 0.78
CA LYS A 519 -25.34 -11.27 0.24
C LYS A 519 -24.33 -12.07 -0.59
N LEU A 520 -24.00 -11.57 -1.78
CA LEU A 520 -23.07 -12.19 -2.71
C LEU A 520 -22.03 -11.18 -3.21
N TRP A 521 -20.74 -11.50 -3.08
CA TRP A 521 -19.64 -10.78 -3.72
C TRP A 521 -18.77 -11.71 -4.56
N ILE A 522 -18.47 -11.33 -5.80
CA ILE A 522 -17.57 -12.08 -6.68
C ILE A 522 -16.61 -11.14 -7.40
N ASN A 523 -15.31 -11.32 -7.18
CA ASN A 523 -14.25 -10.53 -7.78
C ASN A 523 -13.43 -11.36 -8.79
N SER A 524 -13.98 -11.67 -9.97
CA SER A 524 -13.24 -12.45 -10.99
C SER A 524 -13.83 -12.36 -12.39
N SER A 525 -12.96 -12.53 -13.39
CA SER A 525 -13.26 -12.55 -14.83
C SER A 525 -13.89 -13.87 -15.32
N MET A 526 -14.90 -14.39 -14.60
CA MET A 526 -15.59 -15.63 -14.97
C MET A 526 -17.00 -15.35 -15.46
N HIS A 527 -17.44 -16.10 -16.47
CA HIS A 527 -18.85 -16.14 -16.84
C HIS A 527 -19.67 -16.77 -15.71
N LEU A 528 -20.32 -15.95 -14.90
CA LEU A 528 -21.21 -16.38 -13.83
C LEU A 528 -22.53 -16.83 -14.43
N LYS A 529 -22.92 -18.08 -14.16
CA LYS A 529 -24.25 -18.58 -14.50
C LYS A 529 -24.96 -18.99 -13.24
N ILE A 530 -26.05 -18.29 -12.92
CA ILE A 530 -26.96 -18.67 -11.85
C ILE A 530 -28.07 -19.52 -12.49
N THR A 531 -28.10 -20.80 -12.10
CA THR A 531 -29.09 -21.77 -12.61
C THR A 531 -30.38 -21.75 -11.79
N ASP A 532 -30.26 -21.69 -10.47
CA ASP A 532 -31.39 -21.75 -9.53
C ASP A 532 -31.80 -20.36 -9.06
N GLU A 533 -33.01 -20.23 -8.51
CA GLU A 533 -33.44 -18.98 -7.89
C GLU A 533 -32.68 -18.71 -6.59
N LEU A 534 -32.39 -17.44 -6.34
CA LEU A 534 -31.79 -16.91 -5.12
C LEU A 534 -32.85 -16.07 -4.39
N PRO A 535 -33.80 -16.71 -3.69
CA PRO A 535 -35.04 -16.08 -3.25
C PRO A 535 -34.84 -15.03 -2.15
N VAL A 536 -33.73 -15.05 -1.42
CA VAL A 536 -33.49 -14.12 -0.30
C VAL A 536 -32.32 -13.18 -0.54
N LEU A 537 -31.75 -13.15 -1.75
CA LEU A 537 -30.61 -12.30 -2.08
C LEU A 537 -31.02 -10.83 -2.12
N VAL A 538 -30.44 -10.02 -1.22
CA VAL A 538 -30.73 -8.58 -1.07
C VAL A 538 -29.61 -7.71 -1.63
N VAL A 539 -28.35 -8.14 -1.48
CA VAL A 539 -27.17 -7.39 -1.93
C VAL A 539 -26.28 -8.24 -2.81
N CYS A 540 -25.90 -7.73 -3.97
CA CYS A 540 -25.01 -8.40 -4.91
C CYS A 540 -23.94 -7.44 -5.42
N ARG A 541 -22.65 -7.83 -5.33
CA ARG A 541 -21.56 -7.10 -5.96
C ARG A 541 -20.72 -8.02 -6.83
N LEU A 542 -20.59 -7.73 -8.12
CA LEU A 542 -19.84 -8.56 -9.07
C LEU A 542 -18.86 -7.69 -9.86
N LYS A 543 -17.69 -8.25 -10.18
CA LYS A 543 -16.66 -7.57 -10.98
C LYS A 543 -16.25 -8.43 -12.18
N CYS A 544 -15.86 -7.79 -13.29
CA CYS A 544 -15.38 -8.42 -14.53
C CYS A 544 -16.39 -9.37 -15.20
N LEU A 545 -17.60 -8.87 -15.48
CA LEU A 545 -18.74 -9.66 -16.00
C LEU A 545 -19.29 -9.13 -17.34
N GLN A 546 -20.19 -9.89 -17.96
CA GLN A 546 -20.96 -9.47 -19.13
C GLN A 546 -22.32 -8.90 -18.73
N VAL A 547 -22.93 -8.13 -19.63
CA VAL A 547 -24.29 -7.59 -19.46
C VAL A 547 -25.32 -8.71 -19.21
N GLN A 548 -25.15 -9.86 -19.87
CA GLN A 548 -26.05 -11.01 -19.70
C GLN A 548 -25.97 -11.60 -18.29
N ASP A 549 -24.81 -11.50 -17.64
CA ASP A 549 -24.64 -12.01 -16.27
C ASP A 549 -25.44 -11.13 -15.28
N ILE A 550 -25.45 -9.80 -15.49
CA ILE A 550 -26.29 -8.86 -14.72
C ILE A 550 -27.77 -9.20 -14.90
N VAL A 551 -28.21 -9.38 -16.15
CA VAL A 551 -29.60 -9.75 -16.46
C VAL A 551 -29.95 -11.09 -15.82
N ASN A 552 -29.06 -12.08 -15.87
CA ASN A 552 -29.26 -13.37 -15.24
C ASN A 552 -29.40 -13.26 -13.71
N VAL A 553 -28.57 -12.46 -13.05
CA VAL A 553 -28.68 -12.21 -11.60
C VAL A 553 -30.01 -11.57 -11.25
N LEU A 554 -30.38 -10.50 -11.94
CA LEU A 554 -31.64 -9.80 -11.71
C LEU A 554 -32.87 -10.70 -11.96
N GLN A 555 -32.82 -11.58 -12.96
CA GLN A 555 -33.90 -12.54 -13.21
C GLN A 555 -34.01 -13.63 -12.14
N ARG A 556 -32.89 -14.00 -11.50
CA ARG A 556 -32.82 -15.11 -10.53
C ARG A 556 -32.90 -14.66 -9.09
N ALA A 557 -32.74 -13.38 -8.80
CA ALA A 557 -32.79 -12.80 -7.46
C ALA A 557 -33.95 -11.79 -7.33
N PRO A 558 -35.21 -12.24 -7.22
CA PRO A 558 -36.38 -11.36 -7.30
C PRO A 558 -36.47 -10.29 -6.19
N HIS A 559 -35.80 -10.52 -5.06
CA HIS A 559 -35.76 -9.64 -3.90
C HIS A 559 -34.50 -8.77 -3.81
N LEU A 560 -33.68 -8.71 -4.86
CA LEU A 560 -32.46 -7.93 -4.87
C LEU A 560 -32.77 -6.43 -4.71
N GLU A 561 -32.24 -5.81 -3.67
CA GLU A 561 -32.42 -4.38 -3.41
C GLU A 561 -31.21 -3.54 -3.86
N GLN A 562 -30.00 -4.10 -3.81
CA GLN A 562 -28.76 -3.40 -4.14
C GLN A 562 -27.86 -4.24 -5.04
N GLY A 563 -27.53 -3.71 -6.23
CA GLY A 563 -26.61 -4.34 -7.18
C GLY A 563 -25.44 -3.42 -7.52
N LYS A 564 -24.20 -3.89 -7.34
CA LYS A 564 -22.97 -3.22 -7.79
C LYS A 564 -22.23 -4.09 -8.82
N PHE A 565 -22.00 -3.58 -10.02
CA PHE A 565 -21.46 -4.36 -11.13
C PHE A 565 -20.28 -3.62 -11.77
N GLU A 566 -19.06 -4.12 -11.57
CA GLU A 566 -17.83 -3.43 -11.94
C GLU A 566 -17.08 -4.11 -13.09
N GLY A 567 -16.34 -3.36 -13.91
CA GLY A 567 -15.53 -3.93 -15.00
C GLY A 567 -16.36 -4.65 -16.07
N VAL A 568 -17.60 -4.21 -16.32
CA VAL A 568 -18.51 -4.86 -17.28
C VAL A 568 -18.01 -4.69 -18.72
N TYR A 569 -18.05 -5.75 -19.52
CA TYR A 569 -17.65 -5.73 -20.93
C TYR A 569 -18.73 -6.28 -21.87
N GLY A 570 -19.00 -5.57 -22.97
CA GLY A 570 -19.96 -5.99 -23.99
C GLY A 570 -19.35 -6.88 -25.07
N ARG A 571 -19.78 -8.15 -25.17
CA ARG A 571 -19.79 -8.87 -26.47
C ARG A 571 -21.20 -8.84 -27.03
N ARG A 572 -21.33 -8.76 -28.37
CA ARG A 572 -22.62 -8.83 -29.08
C ARG A 572 -23.28 -10.20 -28.86
N GLY A 573 -24.09 -10.32 -27.81
CA GLY A 573 -25.02 -11.43 -27.60
C GLY A 573 -26.41 -11.12 -28.18
N PRO A 574 -27.28 -12.12 -28.33
CA PRO A 574 -28.65 -11.91 -28.81
C PRO A 574 -29.42 -10.97 -27.87
N ARG A 575 -30.19 -10.04 -28.45
CA ARG A 575 -31.03 -9.09 -27.71
C ARG A 575 -32.20 -9.84 -27.07
N PRO A 576 -32.47 -9.68 -25.76
CA PRO A 576 -33.76 -10.10 -25.22
C PRO A 576 -34.85 -9.24 -25.87
N LEU A 577 -35.85 -9.90 -26.47
CA LEU A 577 -36.93 -9.24 -27.22
C LEU A 577 -37.97 -8.57 -26.31
N ILE A 578 -37.96 -8.87 -24.99
CA ILE A 578 -38.90 -8.34 -24.00
C ILE A 578 -38.11 -7.87 -22.77
N PRO A 579 -38.24 -6.60 -22.34
CA PRO A 579 -37.65 -6.14 -21.08
C PRO A 579 -38.28 -6.88 -19.90
N PHE A 580 -37.47 -7.40 -18.99
CA PHE A 580 -37.98 -8.07 -17.78
C PHE A 580 -38.15 -7.07 -16.63
N LEU A 581 -39.11 -7.34 -15.76
CA LEU A 581 -39.46 -6.50 -14.61
C LEU A 581 -38.74 -6.98 -13.35
N HIS A 582 -38.07 -6.06 -12.65
CA HIS A 582 -37.51 -6.31 -11.32
C HIS A 582 -38.08 -5.31 -10.30
N ARG A 583 -38.90 -5.79 -9.35
CA ARG A 583 -39.74 -4.92 -8.51
C ARG A 583 -39.04 -4.31 -7.30
N HIS A 584 -37.91 -4.88 -6.85
CA HIS A 584 -37.32 -4.53 -5.55
C HIS A 584 -35.98 -3.79 -5.61
N LEU A 585 -35.39 -3.61 -6.80
CA LEU A 585 -34.05 -3.03 -6.92
C LEU A 585 -34.10 -1.52 -6.67
N LYS A 586 -33.52 -1.08 -5.54
CA LYS A 586 -33.48 0.32 -5.10
C LYS A 586 -32.21 1.04 -5.52
N LYS A 587 -31.07 0.34 -5.50
CA LYS A 587 -29.76 0.90 -5.88
C LYS A 587 -29.08 0.06 -6.94
N LEU A 588 -28.67 0.71 -8.03
CA LEU A 588 -27.91 0.11 -9.13
C LEU A 588 -26.63 0.90 -9.35
N ASP A 589 -25.49 0.24 -9.16
CA ASP A 589 -24.15 0.78 -9.41
C ASP A 589 -23.49 -0.03 -10.53
N ILE A 590 -23.10 0.63 -11.61
CA ILE A 590 -22.51 0.00 -12.79
C ILE A 590 -21.27 0.75 -13.22
N THR A 591 -20.14 0.04 -13.23
CA THR A 591 -18.88 0.49 -13.83
C THR A 591 -18.54 -0.37 -15.05
N SER A 592 -18.46 0.24 -16.23
CA SER A 592 -18.32 -0.46 -17.50
C SER A 592 -17.18 0.09 -18.34
N ARG A 593 -16.45 -0.81 -19.03
CA ARG A 593 -15.44 -0.41 -20.03
C ARG A 593 -16.04 -0.09 -21.40
N THR A 594 -17.31 -0.44 -21.62
CA THR A 594 -18.00 -0.30 -22.90
C THR A 594 -19.37 0.38 -22.77
N TYR A 595 -19.72 1.19 -23.77
CA TYR A 595 -20.96 1.96 -23.90
C TYR A 595 -22.26 1.17 -23.98
N ASP A 596 -22.21 0.04 -24.68
CA ASP A 596 -23.41 -0.74 -24.95
C ASP A 596 -24.00 -1.35 -23.68
N THR A 597 -23.24 -1.42 -22.58
CA THR A 597 -23.67 -2.04 -21.33
C THR A 597 -24.94 -1.43 -20.75
N LEU A 598 -24.92 -0.13 -20.43
CA LEU A 598 -26.08 0.54 -19.85
C LEU A 598 -27.23 0.65 -20.83
N ARG A 599 -26.92 0.90 -22.11
CA ARG A 599 -27.94 0.92 -23.16
C ARG A 599 -28.67 -0.42 -23.28
N LEU A 600 -27.94 -1.54 -23.33
CA LEU A 600 -28.51 -2.88 -23.41
C LEU A 600 -29.27 -3.24 -22.12
N LEU A 601 -28.75 -2.83 -20.96
CA LEU A 601 -29.43 -3.04 -19.68
C LEU A 601 -30.75 -2.26 -19.62
N PHE A 602 -30.73 -0.97 -19.97
CA PHE A 602 -31.91 -0.12 -20.09
C PHE A 602 -32.86 -0.58 -21.19
N GLN A 603 -32.42 -1.29 -22.22
CA GLN A 603 -33.32 -1.92 -23.18
C GLN A 603 -33.94 -3.23 -22.66
N SER A 604 -33.30 -3.88 -21.69
CA SER A 604 -33.68 -5.23 -21.24
C SER A 604 -34.34 -5.28 -19.87
N THR A 605 -34.45 -4.15 -19.14
CA THR A 605 -34.94 -4.11 -17.75
C THR A 605 -36.06 -3.10 -17.54
N SER A 606 -36.94 -3.34 -16.57
CA SER A 606 -37.86 -2.37 -15.97
C SER A 606 -37.67 -2.43 -14.46
N LEU A 607 -37.34 -1.30 -13.83
CA LEU A 607 -36.87 -1.22 -12.45
C LEU A 607 -37.69 -0.20 -11.64
N PRO A 608 -38.98 -0.45 -11.33
CA PRO A 608 -39.87 0.54 -10.73
C PRO A 608 -39.47 1.06 -9.35
N ALA A 609 -38.75 0.27 -8.55
CA ALA A 609 -38.27 0.68 -7.23
C ALA A 609 -36.91 1.41 -7.26
N LEU A 610 -36.34 1.67 -8.44
CA LEU A 610 -35.00 2.24 -8.53
C LEU A 610 -34.99 3.71 -8.06
N GLU A 611 -34.27 3.95 -6.97
CA GLU A 611 -34.11 5.27 -6.33
C GLU A 611 -32.72 5.86 -6.57
N ALA A 612 -31.70 5.01 -6.71
CA ALA A 612 -30.31 5.41 -6.86
C ALA A 612 -29.63 4.71 -8.05
N LEU A 613 -29.07 5.50 -8.96
CA LEU A 613 -28.29 5.04 -10.11
C LEU A 613 -26.88 5.63 -10.06
N VAL A 614 -25.88 4.77 -9.91
CA VAL A 614 -24.46 5.11 -10.00
C VAL A 614 -23.92 4.50 -11.30
N SER A 615 -23.32 5.32 -12.15
CA SER A 615 -22.92 4.92 -13.49
C SER A 615 -21.58 5.53 -13.89
N ASN A 616 -20.54 4.69 -13.85
CA ASN A 616 -19.21 4.98 -14.34
C ASN A 616 -18.99 4.24 -15.68
N SER A 617 -19.36 4.87 -16.78
CA SER A 617 -18.97 4.42 -18.12
C SER A 617 -18.12 5.49 -18.77
N SER A 618 -16.95 5.14 -19.35
CA SER A 618 -16.32 6.00 -20.38
C SER A 618 -17.41 6.42 -21.36
N GLY A 619 -17.43 7.69 -21.88
CA GLY A 619 -18.59 8.49 -22.39
C GLY A 619 -19.10 8.42 -23.87
N CYS A 620 -20.43 8.49 -24.06
CA CYS A 620 -21.22 8.03 -25.22
C CYS A 620 -20.70 8.38 -26.64
N LEU A 621 -20.10 7.45 -27.41
CA LEU A 621 -20.00 7.60 -28.88
C LEU A 621 -19.80 6.27 -29.63
N SER A 622 -20.86 5.78 -30.28
CA SER A 622 -20.88 5.23 -31.66
C SER A 622 -22.32 4.79 -32.00
N PRO A 623 -22.89 5.17 -33.16
CA PRO A 623 -24.21 4.72 -33.58
C PRO A 623 -24.13 3.27 -34.05
N GLY A 624 -24.14 2.32 -33.10
CA GLY A 624 -24.53 0.96 -33.43
C GLY A 624 -26.02 0.94 -33.82
N PRO A 625 -26.47 0.03 -34.70
CA PRO A 625 -27.88 -0.02 -35.09
C PRO A 625 -28.78 -0.18 -33.86
N GLY A 626 -29.77 0.69 -33.67
CA GLY A 626 -30.71 0.70 -32.54
C GLY A 626 -30.87 2.08 -31.90
N LEU A 627 -31.61 2.15 -30.78
CA LEU A 627 -31.87 3.39 -30.05
C LEU A 627 -30.56 4.07 -29.62
N THR A 628 -30.56 5.40 -29.61
CA THR A 628 -29.52 6.20 -28.94
C THR A 628 -29.54 5.94 -27.44
N PHE A 629 -28.49 6.35 -26.72
CA PHE A 629 -28.47 6.21 -25.26
C PHE A 629 -29.59 7.01 -24.59
N GLU A 630 -29.84 8.24 -25.06
CA GLU A 630 -30.92 9.12 -24.59
C GLU A 630 -32.30 8.47 -24.76
N GLU A 631 -32.56 7.92 -25.96
CA GLU A 631 -33.79 7.20 -26.25
C GLU A 631 -33.94 5.96 -25.37
N ALA A 632 -32.86 5.20 -25.16
CA ALA A 632 -32.88 4.02 -24.30
C ALA A 632 -33.13 4.38 -22.83
N PHE A 633 -32.53 5.47 -22.33
CA PHE A 633 -32.75 5.95 -20.97
C PHE A 633 -34.17 6.48 -20.77
N ARG A 634 -34.69 7.28 -21.71
CA ARG A 634 -36.07 7.77 -21.66
C ARG A 634 -37.07 6.62 -21.72
N ALA A 635 -36.90 5.70 -22.67
CA ALA A 635 -37.74 4.50 -22.76
C ALA A 635 -37.64 3.62 -21.49
N PHE A 636 -36.48 3.61 -20.83
CA PHE A 636 -36.32 2.93 -19.54
C PHE A 636 -37.08 3.64 -18.41
N LEU A 637 -37.01 4.96 -18.29
CA LEU A 637 -37.76 5.72 -17.29
C LEU A 637 -39.27 5.59 -17.51
N GLU A 638 -39.72 5.72 -18.76
CA GLU A 638 -41.13 5.53 -19.13
C GLU A 638 -41.63 4.12 -18.79
N ARG A 639 -40.80 3.10 -19.02
CA ARG A 639 -41.18 1.72 -18.71
C ARG A 639 -41.04 1.36 -17.24
N SER A 640 -40.10 1.97 -16.53
CA SER A 640 -39.84 1.68 -15.11
C SER A 640 -40.77 2.48 -14.21
N GLN A 641 -41.14 3.71 -14.60
CA GLN A 641 -41.89 4.64 -13.75
C GLN A 641 -41.22 4.83 -12.37
N CYS A 642 -39.90 4.74 -12.32
CA CYS A 642 -39.13 4.85 -11.10
C CYS A 642 -38.96 6.32 -10.69
N ARG A 643 -38.89 6.55 -9.38
CA ARG A 643 -38.60 7.87 -8.82
C ARG A 643 -37.12 7.94 -8.48
N LEU A 644 -36.31 8.32 -9.46
CA LEU A 644 -34.87 8.43 -9.26
C LEU A 644 -34.54 9.66 -8.40
N VAL A 645 -33.99 9.42 -7.21
CA VAL A 645 -33.65 10.44 -6.20
C VAL A 645 -32.15 10.76 -6.22
N HIS A 646 -31.32 9.75 -6.51
CA HIS A 646 -29.86 9.88 -6.55
C HIS A 646 -29.32 9.45 -7.92
N LEU A 647 -28.53 10.33 -8.54
CA LEU A 647 -27.83 10.05 -9.78
C LEU A 647 -26.35 10.41 -9.63
N ASP A 648 -25.49 9.44 -9.81
CA ASP A 648 -24.04 9.60 -9.76
C ASP A 648 -23.42 9.15 -11.10
N LEU A 649 -22.71 10.06 -11.75
CA LEU A 649 -22.00 9.82 -13.01
C LEU A 649 -20.47 9.96 -12.83
N SER A 650 -19.98 9.84 -11.59
CA SER A 650 -18.57 10.00 -11.26
C SER A 650 -17.68 8.86 -11.78
N ASP A 651 -16.40 9.15 -11.97
CA ASP A 651 -15.33 8.19 -12.32
C ASP A 651 -15.34 7.58 -13.75
N SER A 652 -16.24 8.05 -14.62
CA SER A 652 -16.28 7.74 -16.06
C SER A 652 -14.97 8.07 -16.77
N TYR A 653 -14.12 7.06 -17.05
CA TYR A 653 -12.87 7.18 -17.80
C TYR A 653 -13.10 8.04 -19.06
N SER A 654 -12.67 9.28 -18.93
CA SER A 654 -13.08 10.40 -19.77
C SER A 654 -12.86 10.11 -21.24
N GLU A 655 -13.89 10.32 -22.06
CA GLU A 655 -13.64 11.07 -23.30
C GLU A 655 -14.89 11.67 -23.97
N ARG A 656 -16.14 11.20 -23.81
CA ARG A 656 -17.14 11.47 -24.88
C ARG A 656 -18.66 11.54 -24.54
N MET A 657 -19.12 11.79 -23.31
CA MET A 657 -20.58 12.05 -23.13
C MET A 657 -20.94 13.45 -23.65
N LEU A 658 -21.88 13.54 -24.60
CA LEU A 658 -22.31 14.82 -25.16
C LEU A 658 -23.10 15.64 -24.12
N PRO A 659 -22.90 16.97 -24.02
CA PRO A 659 -23.65 17.83 -23.10
C PRO A 659 -25.17 17.73 -23.22
N ALA A 660 -25.67 17.57 -24.45
CA ALA A 660 -27.09 17.41 -24.74
C ALA A 660 -27.67 16.13 -24.08
N THR A 661 -26.89 15.04 -24.06
CA THR A 661 -27.27 13.78 -23.42
C THR A 661 -27.42 13.95 -21.91
N LEU A 662 -26.45 14.60 -21.26
CA LEU A 662 -26.52 14.89 -19.82
C LEU A 662 -27.77 15.71 -19.49
N LEU A 663 -27.99 16.80 -20.21
CA LEU A 663 -29.15 17.66 -20.00
C LEU A 663 -30.45 16.90 -20.20
N SER A 664 -30.56 16.11 -21.27
CA SER A 664 -31.77 15.32 -21.54
C SER A 664 -32.07 14.30 -20.43
N MET A 665 -31.04 13.66 -19.87
CA MET A 665 -31.21 12.74 -18.74
C MET A 665 -31.75 13.46 -17.49
N LEU A 666 -31.14 14.59 -17.14
CA LEU A 666 -31.52 15.37 -15.96
C LEU A 666 -32.91 15.99 -16.12
N GLU A 667 -33.26 16.46 -17.32
CA GLU A 667 -34.61 16.96 -17.63
C GLU A 667 -35.67 15.85 -17.54
N SER A 668 -35.29 14.61 -17.88
CA SER A 668 -36.17 13.44 -17.77
C SER A 668 -36.31 12.93 -16.32
N THR A 669 -35.57 13.49 -15.35
CA THR A 669 -35.53 13.04 -13.95
C THR A 669 -35.71 14.19 -12.95
N PRO A 670 -36.88 14.86 -12.95
CA PRO A 670 -37.13 16.01 -12.06
C PRO A 670 -37.17 15.65 -10.57
N SER A 671 -37.24 14.36 -10.22
CA SER A 671 -37.33 13.89 -8.83
C SER A 671 -35.98 13.79 -8.10
N LEU A 672 -34.87 14.08 -8.79
CA LEU A 672 -33.53 14.02 -8.22
C LEU A 672 -33.35 15.03 -7.07
N THR A 673 -32.85 14.54 -5.94
CA THR A 673 -32.41 15.37 -4.81
C THR A 673 -30.88 15.42 -4.71
N THR A 674 -30.19 14.39 -5.19
CA THR A 674 -28.73 14.30 -5.16
C THR A 674 -28.17 14.02 -6.54
N VAL A 675 -27.26 14.86 -7.01
CA VAL A 675 -26.58 14.71 -8.30
C VAL A 675 -25.06 14.82 -8.11
N THR A 676 -24.32 13.80 -8.55
CA THR A 676 -22.86 13.77 -8.55
C THR A 676 -22.34 13.65 -9.98
N LEU A 677 -21.45 14.55 -10.40
CA LEU A 677 -20.92 14.63 -11.76
C LEU A 677 -19.39 14.66 -11.75
N SER A 678 -18.71 13.76 -12.49
CA SER A 678 -17.27 13.86 -12.76
C SER A 678 -17.00 14.19 -14.21
N LEU A 679 -16.30 15.29 -14.47
CA LEU A 679 -16.20 15.92 -15.80
C LEU A 679 -14.73 16.15 -16.20
N ARG A 680 -13.91 15.12 -16.10
CA ARG A 680 -12.45 15.13 -16.38
C ARG A 680 -12.11 15.03 -17.90
N SER A 681 -12.93 15.60 -18.79
CA SER A 681 -12.82 15.47 -20.26
C SER A 681 -11.69 16.30 -20.91
N ARG A 682 -11.32 15.99 -22.17
CA ARG A 682 -10.33 16.75 -22.98
C ARG A 682 -10.83 18.13 -23.41
N ASP A 683 -12.15 18.33 -23.55
CA ASP A 683 -12.77 19.63 -23.84
C ASP A 683 -13.90 19.96 -22.84
N PRO A 684 -13.56 20.48 -21.65
CA PRO A 684 -14.51 20.68 -20.56
C PRO A 684 -15.50 21.84 -20.83
N ALA A 685 -15.09 22.85 -21.62
CA ALA A 685 -15.70 24.18 -21.63
C ALA A 685 -17.18 24.22 -22.10
N LEU A 686 -17.60 23.26 -22.91
CA LEU A 686 -18.97 23.21 -23.44
C LEU A 686 -19.96 22.49 -22.52
N SER A 687 -19.50 21.57 -21.65
CA SER A 687 -20.38 20.69 -20.88
C SER A 687 -20.98 21.36 -19.64
N LEU A 688 -20.15 21.97 -18.80
CA LEU A 688 -20.64 22.66 -17.60
C LEU A 688 -21.23 24.02 -17.91
N ARG A 689 -20.78 24.71 -18.96
CA ARG A 689 -21.38 25.97 -19.37
C ARG A 689 -22.85 25.80 -19.74
N ALA A 690 -23.19 24.79 -20.55
CA ALA A 690 -24.59 24.51 -20.91
C ALA A 690 -25.43 24.09 -19.69
N PHE A 691 -24.86 23.28 -18.80
CA PHE A 691 -25.49 22.88 -17.53
C PHE A 691 -25.78 24.09 -16.61
N PHE A 692 -24.79 24.95 -16.37
CA PHE A 692 -24.94 26.19 -15.59
C PHE A 692 -25.93 27.15 -16.24
N GLN A 693 -25.82 27.34 -17.56
CA GLN A 693 -26.74 28.20 -18.32
C GLN A 693 -28.19 27.72 -18.19
N ARG A 694 -28.45 26.41 -18.11
CA ARG A 694 -29.81 25.89 -17.96
C ARG A 694 -30.46 26.32 -16.63
N PHE A 695 -29.69 26.30 -15.54
CA PHE A 695 -30.12 26.82 -14.24
C PHE A 695 -30.30 28.36 -14.26
N ILE A 696 -29.40 29.07 -14.92
CA ILE A 696 -29.47 30.54 -15.06
C ILE A 696 -30.68 30.96 -15.90
N GLN A 697 -30.98 30.26 -17.00
CA GLN A 697 -32.15 30.53 -17.86
C GLN A 697 -33.48 30.24 -17.15
N GLY A 698 -33.50 29.26 -16.23
CA GLY A 698 -34.68 28.98 -15.39
C GLY A 698 -35.13 30.18 -14.55
N ARG A 699 -34.20 31.09 -14.22
CA ARG A 699 -34.46 32.34 -13.49
C ARG A 699 -35.50 33.26 -14.15
N HIS A 700 -35.66 33.17 -15.48
CA HIS A 700 -36.59 34.02 -16.23
C HIS A 700 -37.98 33.40 -16.43
N HIS A 701 -38.14 32.09 -16.29
CA HIS A 701 -39.43 31.41 -16.47
C HIS A 701 -40.28 31.34 -15.19
N ASP A 702 -39.64 31.35 -14.01
CA ASP A 702 -40.34 31.31 -12.71
C ASP A 702 -41.05 32.63 -12.34
N VAL A 703 -40.82 33.72 -13.10
CA VAL A 703 -41.45 35.04 -12.89
C VAL A 703 -42.85 35.13 -13.50
N VAL A 704 -43.21 34.23 -14.43
CA VAL A 704 -44.49 34.29 -15.16
C VAL A 704 -45.30 33.04 -14.88
N GLY A 705 -46.09 33.06 -13.80
CA GLY A 705 -47.39 32.39 -13.55
C GLY A 705 -47.72 30.99 -14.10
N SER A 706 -46.77 30.28 -14.70
CA SER A 706 -46.94 29.00 -15.35
C SER A 706 -46.34 27.95 -14.42
N ARG A 707 -47.13 26.92 -14.12
CA ARG A 707 -46.76 25.78 -13.26
C ARG A 707 -45.70 24.87 -13.92
N GLN A 708 -44.67 25.44 -14.55
CA GLN A 708 -43.52 24.66 -15.00
C GLN A 708 -42.53 24.58 -13.85
N HIS A 709 -42.43 23.40 -13.25
CA HIS A 709 -41.37 23.12 -12.29
C HIS A 709 -40.02 23.32 -12.99
N GLY A 710 -39.24 24.32 -12.58
CA GLY A 710 -37.96 24.59 -13.24
C GLY A 710 -36.96 23.43 -13.06
N PHE A 711 -35.86 23.47 -13.81
CA PHE A 711 -34.86 22.38 -13.91
C PHE A 711 -34.37 21.85 -12.53
N LEU A 712 -34.53 20.55 -12.26
CA LEU A 712 -34.17 19.89 -10.98
C LEU A 712 -34.72 20.60 -9.73
N PRO A 713 -36.05 20.64 -9.55
CA PRO A 713 -36.71 21.45 -8.51
C PRO A 713 -36.47 20.95 -7.07
N TYR A 714 -36.17 19.66 -6.88
CA TYR A 714 -35.98 19.06 -5.56
C TYR A 714 -34.51 18.88 -5.17
N LEU A 715 -33.59 19.54 -5.86
CA LEU A 715 -32.16 19.38 -5.61
C LEU A 715 -31.78 19.85 -4.19
N GLU A 716 -31.15 18.95 -3.43
CA GLU A 716 -30.65 19.16 -2.07
C GLU A 716 -29.13 19.04 -1.99
N ARG A 717 -28.51 18.23 -2.86
CA ARG A 717 -27.06 18.05 -2.92
C ARG A 717 -26.57 17.99 -4.37
N LEU A 718 -25.58 18.81 -4.70
CA LEU A 718 -24.91 18.83 -5.99
C LEU A 718 -23.40 18.72 -5.78
N GLU A 719 -22.80 17.65 -6.30
CA GLU A 719 -21.36 17.46 -6.26
C GLU A 719 -20.78 17.49 -7.69
N ILE A 720 -19.78 18.32 -7.92
CA ILE A 720 -19.11 18.47 -9.21
C ILE A 720 -17.63 18.20 -9.02
N GLN A 721 -17.10 17.20 -9.71
CA GLN A 721 -15.69 16.84 -9.72
C GLN A 721 -15.05 17.18 -11.08
N THR A 722 -13.96 17.96 -11.09
CA THR A 722 -13.24 18.34 -12.33
C THR A 722 -11.74 18.51 -12.10
N ASN A 723 -10.94 18.61 -13.17
CA ASN A 723 -9.49 18.84 -13.08
C ASN A 723 -9.17 20.34 -12.95
N PHE A 724 -8.18 20.68 -12.12
CA PHE A 724 -7.78 22.06 -11.85
C PHE A 724 -7.19 22.80 -13.06
N TRP A 725 -6.26 22.17 -13.81
CA TRP A 725 -5.52 22.83 -14.90
C TRP A 725 -6.33 23.10 -16.18
N ARG A 726 -7.61 22.70 -16.22
CA ARG A 726 -8.54 22.91 -17.34
C ARG A 726 -9.95 23.13 -16.82
N LEU A 727 -10.17 24.25 -16.12
CA LEU A 727 -11.50 24.62 -15.66
C LEU A 727 -12.48 24.76 -16.86
N PRO A 728 -13.61 24.04 -16.88
CA PRO A 728 -14.65 24.12 -17.91
C PRO A 728 -15.45 25.43 -17.95
N PHE A 729 -15.15 26.38 -17.09
CA PHE A 729 -15.96 27.57 -16.89
C PHE A 729 -15.09 28.70 -16.31
N SER A 730 -15.54 29.94 -16.46
CA SER A 730 -14.99 31.06 -15.68
C SER A 730 -15.60 31.07 -14.29
N TRP A 731 -14.84 31.54 -13.28
CA TRP A 731 -15.35 31.73 -11.92
C TRP A 731 -16.59 32.64 -11.89
N GLU A 732 -16.64 33.67 -12.73
CA GLU A 732 -17.81 34.52 -12.92
C GLU A 732 -19.06 33.73 -13.36
N THR A 733 -18.92 32.79 -14.31
CA THR A 733 -20.03 31.94 -14.76
C THR A 733 -20.51 31.02 -13.64
N PHE A 734 -19.58 30.44 -12.88
CA PHE A 734 -19.91 29.58 -11.74
C PHE A 734 -20.62 30.36 -10.62
N LEU A 735 -20.12 31.54 -10.25
CA LEU A 735 -20.75 32.39 -9.26
C LEU A 735 -22.14 32.84 -9.69
N THR A 736 -22.34 33.20 -10.96
CA THR A 736 -23.66 33.53 -11.51
C THR A 736 -24.64 32.35 -11.41
N PHE A 737 -24.13 31.13 -11.59
CA PHE A 737 -24.90 29.91 -11.41
C PHE A 737 -25.27 29.67 -9.93
N ILE A 738 -24.34 29.87 -9.01
CA ILE A 738 -24.58 29.79 -7.57
C ILE A 738 -25.63 30.83 -7.15
N ASP A 739 -25.53 32.07 -7.62
CA ASP A 739 -26.53 33.12 -7.38
C ASP A 739 -27.91 32.74 -7.89
N ALA A 740 -27.99 32.11 -9.06
CA ALA A 740 -29.24 31.63 -9.62
C ALA A 740 -29.87 30.51 -8.77
N LEU A 741 -29.05 29.59 -8.24
CA LEU A 741 -29.50 28.54 -7.32
C LEU A 741 -29.98 29.09 -5.97
N ASP A 742 -29.24 30.04 -5.38
CA ASP A 742 -29.57 30.64 -4.08
C ASP A 742 -30.87 31.46 -4.17
N SER A 743 -31.00 32.27 -5.23
CA SER A 743 -32.21 33.05 -5.51
C SER A 743 -33.47 32.19 -5.61
N ARG A 744 -33.33 30.97 -6.14
CA ARG A 744 -34.45 30.05 -6.35
C ARG A 744 -34.99 29.48 -5.04
N ARG A 745 -34.08 29.14 -4.11
CA ARG A 745 -34.41 28.67 -2.76
C ARG A 745 -35.11 29.73 -1.91
N VAL A 746 -34.72 31.00 -2.07
CA VAL A 746 -35.39 32.13 -1.40
C VAL A 746 -36.85 32.24 -1.80
N LEU A 747 -37.19 31.99 -3.08
CA LEU A 747 -38.56 32.04 -3.59
C LEU A 747 -39.43 30.87 -3.08
N ASP A 748 -38.89 29.65 -3.02
CA ASP A 748 -39.64 28.46 -2.58
C ASP A 748 -40.04 28.50 -1.09
N LEU A 749 -39.25 29.15 -0.24
CA LEU A 749 -39.50 29.26 1.21
C LEU A 749 -40.72 30.12 1.58
N THR A 750 -41.21 30.93 0.64
CA THR A 750 -42.48 31.64 0.84
C THR A 750 -43.70 30.70 0.81
N ASN A 751 -43.53 29.43 0.41
CA ASN A 751 -44.63 28.50 0.10
C ASN A 751 -44.67 27.16 0.89
N HIS A 752 -44.05 27.10 2.07
CA HIS A 752 -44.15 26.03 3.10
C HIS A 752 -43.02 25.00 3.23
N SER A 753 -42.72 24.75 4.52
CA SER A 753 -42.12 23.57 5.17
C SER A 753 -40.59 23.50 5.34
N LYS A 754 -40.20 22.92 6.49
CA LYS A 754 -38.83 22.76 6.99
C LYS A 754 -37.98 21.98 5.99
N HIS A 755 -37.05 22.64 5.31
CA HIS A 755 -36.12 21.96 4.39
C HIS A 755 -34.65 22.27 4.67
N HIS A 756 -33.83 21.23 4.52
CA HIS A 756 -32.39 21.18 4.69
C HIS A 756 -31.67 22.14 3.73
N ARG A 757 -30.58 22.77 4.18
CA ARG A 757 -29.69 23.65 3.42
C ARG A 757 -29.17 22.96 2.13
N LEU A 758 -29.24 23.61 0.96
CA LEU A 758 -28.73 23.06 -0.30
C LEU A 758 -27.19 22.96 -0.24
N GLY A 759 -26.65 21.75 -0.35
CA GLY A 759 -25.21 21.51 -0.38
C GLY A 759 -24.66 21.51 -1.79
N VAL A 760 -23.72 22.40 -2.11
CA VAL A 760 -22.96 22.39 -3.37
C VAL A 760 -21.50 22.15 -3.05
N SER A 761 -20.93 21.07 -3.57
CA SER A 761 -19.51 20.72 -3.40
C SER A 761 -18.81 20.71 -4.76
N LEU A 762 -17.76 21.52 -4.91
CA LEU A 762 -16.89 21.56 -6.08
C LEU A 762 -15.54 20.95 -5.72
N ILE A 763 -15.23 19.78 -6.28
CA ILE A 763 -13.98 19.05 -6.06
C ILE A 763 -13.05 19.26 -7.25
N LEU A 764 -11.94 19.96 -7.04
CA LEU A 764 -10.92 20.22 -8.05
C LEU A 764 -9.74 19.27 -7.84
N SER A 765 -9.54 18.35 -8.77
CA SER A 765 -8.43 17.40 -8.75
C SER A 765 -7.22 17.94 -9.50
N GLY A 766 -6.03 17.86 -8.90
CA GLY A 766 -4.78 18.46 -9.39
C GLY A 766 -3.56 17.52 -9.28
N THR A 767 -2.48 17.80 -9.99
CA THR A 767 -1.15 17.27 -9.64
C THR A 767 -0.51 18.18 -8.59
N PRO A 768 0.52 17.75 -7.85
CA PRO A 768 1.19 18.64 -6.89
C PRO A 768 1.70 19.96 -7.49
N ALA A 769 2.07 19.98 -8.78
CA ALA A 769 2.48 21.20 -9.48
C ALA A 769 1.32 22.18 -9.75
N ASP A 770 0.08 21.69 -9.68
CA ASP A 770 -1.13 22.48 -9.84
C ASP A 770 -1.57 23.17 -8.53
N ALA A 771 -1.06 22.72 -7.38
CA ALA A 771 -1.40 23.30 -6.08
C ALA A 771 -0.95 24.75 -5.95
N GLU A 772 0.28 25.05 -6.35
CA GLU A 772 0.85 26.40 -6.31
C GLU A 772 0.11 27.38 -7.24
N ARG A 773 -0.35 26.87 -8.39
CA ARG A 773 -1.19 27.64 -9.34
C ARG A 773 -2.62 27.81 -8.84
N ALA A 774 -3.15 26.82 -8.10
CA ALA A 774 -4.46 26.90 -7.49
C ALA A 774 -4.52 27.99 -6.44
N GLU A 775 -3.54 28.04 -5.54
CA GLU A 775 -3.48 29.09 -4.53
C GLU A 775 -3.45 30.50 -5.14
N THR A 776 -2.69 30.72 -6.21
CA THR A 776 -2.62 32.05 -6.85
C THR A 776 -3.84 32.41 -7.69
N ALA A 777 -4.45 31.45 -8.41
CA ALA A 777 -5.57 31.72 -9.31
C ALA A 777 -6.94 31.69 -8.61
N ILE A 778 -7.06 30.93 -7.51
CA ILE A 778 -8.31 30.69 -6.80
C ILE A 778 -8.43 31.59 -5.58
N ALA A 779 -7.36 31.83 -4.81
CA ALA A 779 -7.48 32.57 -3.54
C ALA A 779 -8.10 33.97 -3.69
N PRO A 780 -7.82 34.78 -4.73
CA PRO A 780 -8.46 36.09 -4.88
C PRO A 780 -9.97 36.02 -5.17
N GLU A 781 -10.39 35.05 -5.99
CA GLU A 781 -11.79 34.86 -6.43
C GLU A 781 -12.63 34.11 -5.38
N ILE A 782 -12.02 33.19 -4.62
CA ILE A 782 -12.63 32.43 -3.51
C ILE A 782 -12.61 33.20 -2.18
N ALA A 783 -11.67 34.11 -1.94
CA ALA A 783 -11.65 34.84 -0.67
C ALA A 783 -12.79 35.87 -0.53
N ALA A 784 -13.37 36.35 -1.63
CA ALA A 784 -14.31 37.48 -1.60
C ALA A 784 -15.80 37.12 -1.47
N ARG A 785 -16.23 35.87 -1.75
CA ARG A 785 -17.67 35.51 -1.88
C ARG A 785 -18.12 34.22 -1.20
N PRO A 786 -17.37 33.10 -1.22
CA PRO A 786 -17.66 31.88 -0.46
C PRO A 786 -18.02 32.08 1.02
N ALA A 787 -17.40 33.02 1.73
CA ALA A 787 -17.78 33.37 3.12
C ALA A 787 -19.22 33.89 3.23
N ALA A 788 -19.73 34.60 2.21
CA ALA A 788 -21.11 35.07 2.16
C ALA A 788 -22.11 33.91 1.96
N TYR A 789 -21.75 32.87 1.22
CA TYR A 789 -22.61 31.68 1.06
C TYR A 789 -22.48 30.69 2.23
N GLN A 790 -21.29 30.57 2.84
CA GLN A 790 -21.14 29.79 4.08
C GLN A 790 -21.92 30.39 5.25
N SER A 791 -22.17 31.71 5.24
CA SER A 791 -23.06 32.39 6.19
C SER A 791 -24.53 32.45 5.74
N SER A 792 -24.86 32.10 4.48
CA SER A 792 -26.24 32.00 4.00
C SER A 792 -26.98 30.86 4.71
N THR A 793 -28.21 31.14 5.16
CA THR A 793 -29.12 30.15 5.75
C THR A 793 -29.66 29.13 4.74
N PHE A 794 -29.49 29.36 3.43
CA PHE A 794 -30.21 28.63 2.38
C PHE A 794 -29.32 27.68 1.56
N MET A 795 -28.03 27.98 1.44
CA MET A 795 -27.06 27.18 0.68
C MET A 795 -25.74 27.05 1.45
N SER A 796 -25.07 25.91 1.33
CA SER A 796 -23.67 25.72 1.73
C SER A 796 -22.83 25.42 0.49
N LEU A 797 -21.76 26.18 0.30
CA LEU A 797 -20.80 25.96 -0.78
C LEU A 797 -19.48 25.47 -0.18
N GLU A 798 -19.00 24.33 -0.67
CA GLU A 798 -17.72 23.75 -0.34
C GLU A 798 -16.86 23.64 -1.61
N VAL A 799 -15.62 24.11 -1.55
CA VAL A 799 -14.65 23.94 -2.65
C VAL A 799 -13.46 23.17 -2.11
N LEU A 800 -13.31 21.92 -2.55
CA LEU A 800 -12.27 20.99 -2.13
C LEU A 800 -11.18 20.91 -3.20
N LEU A 801 -9.93 21.10 -2.81
CA LEU A 801 -8.78 20.90 -3.68
C LEU A 801 -8.12 19.57 -3.33
N ILE A 802 -8.14 18.61 -4.26
CA ILE A 802 -7.56 17.27 -4.08
C ILE A 802 -6.38 17.10 -5.02
N PHE A 803 -5.16 17.09 -4.49
CA PHE A 803 -3.96 16.88 -5.30
C PHE A 803 -3.52 15.42 -5.22
N THR A 804 -3.65 14.67 -6.32
CA THR A 804 -3.25 13.26 -6.36
C THR A 804 -1.75 13.14 -6.64
N GLY A 805 -1.00 12.66 -5.64
CA GLY A 805 0.35 12.08 -5.77
C GLY A 805 0.33 10.62 -5.27
N PRO A 806 1.43 9.85 -5.40
CA PRO A 806 1.48 8.51 -4.81
C PRO A 806 1.18 8.62 -3.31
N SER A 807 0.16 7.89 -2.88
CA SER A 807 -0.49 7.90 -1.56
C SER A 807 0.43 8.32 -0.40
N ARG A 808 0.39 9.63 -0.12
CA ARG A 808 0.63 10.22 1.20
C ARG A 808 -0.75 10.46 1.80
N ILE A 809 -1.02 9.90 2.98
CA ILE A 809 -2.05 10.46 3.86
C ILE A 809 -1.52 11.85 4.26
N LEU A 810 -2.10 12.89 3.67
CA LEU A 810 -1.96 14.27 4.10
C LEU A 810 -3.25 14.63 4.82
N THR A 811 -3.29 14.43 6.13
CA THR A 811 -4.15 15.24 7.01
C THR A 811 -3.35 16.46 7.42
N GLU A 812 -3.31 17.47 6.55
CA GLU A 812 -3.15 18.85 6.97
C GLU A 812 -4.26 19.67 6.31
N SER A 813 -5.34 19.82 7.07
CA SER A 813 -6.31 20.89 6.91
C SER A 813 -5.57 22.23 6.97
N ALA A 814 -5.53 22.96 5.86
CA ALA A 814 -5.12 24.36 5.86
C ALA A 814 -6.14 25.16 6.69
N GLN A 815 -5.80 25.39 7.95
CA GLN A 815 -6.43 26.39 8.81
C GLN A 815 -6.17 27.77 8.20
N LEU A 816 -7.20 28.35 7.59
CA LEU A 816 -7.30 29.81 7.50
C LEU A 816 -7.60 30.31 8.91
N ALA A 817 -6.66 31.06 9.47
CA ALA A 817 -6.72 31.58 10.83
C ALA A 817 -7.99 32.41 11.06
N GLY A 818 -8.82 31.97 12.02
CA GLY A 818 -9.89 32.76 12.59
C GLY A 818 -11.08 31.94 13.09
N GLY A 819 -10.99 31.39 14.31
CA GLY A 819 -12.15 30.92 15.07
C GLY A 819 -12.18 29.42 15.34
N LEU A 820 -11.60 29.02 16.47
CA LEU A 820 -12.01 27.82 17.20
C LEU A 820 -13.41 28.08 17.77
N ASP A 821 -14.43 27.43 17.20
CA ASP A 821 -15.62 26.87 17.86
C ASP A 821 -16.61 26.43 16.77
N LEU A 822 -17.14 25.20 16.86
CA LEU A 822 -18.18 24.56 16.02
C LEU A 822 -17.74 23.66 14.85
N ILE A 823 -17.02 22.55 15.13
CA ILE A 823 -17.14 21.32 14.31
C ILE A 823 -17.18 20.10 15.25
N GLU A 824 -18.30 19.91 15.94
CA GLU A 824 -18.63 18.61 16.58
C GLU A 824 -20.13 18.26 16.47
N ALA A 825 -20.90 18.89 15.57
CA ALA A 825 -22.37 18.78 15.57
C ALA A 825 -23.05 18.38 14.24
N SER A 826 -22.34 18.03 13.17
CA SER A 826 -23.00 17.76 11.85
C SER A 826 -22.85 16.35 11.26
N LEU A 827 -22.28 15.38 12.00
CA LEU A 827 -22.18 13.99 11.52
C LEU A 827 -23.11 12.99 12.25
N SER A 828 -24.00 13.45 13.14
CA SER A 828 -24.89 12.57 13.93
C SER A 828 -26.33 12.44 13.40
N HIS A 829 -26.67 12.97 12.21
CA HIS A 829 -28.05 12.92 11.69
C HIS A 829 -28.24 12.40 10.26
N ALA A 830 -27.29 11.63 9.73
CA ALA A 830 -27.58 10.69 8.65
C ALA A 830 -27.46 9.27 9.22
N GLY A 831 -28.61 8.61 9.44
CA GLY A 831 -28.69 7.21 9.88
C GLY A 831 -28.16 6.26 8.82
N LEU A 832 -26.84 6.22 8.68
CA LEU A 832 -26.09 5.18 8.01
C LEU A 832 -25.40 4.39 9.12
N ASP A 833 -25.73 3.09 9.19
CA ASP A 833 -25.16 2.13 10.14
C ASP A 833 -23.63 2.28 10.18
N GLY A 834 -23.14 2.56 11.38
CA GLY A 834 -21.73 2.71 11.68
C GLY A 834 -21.00 1.38 11.57
N SER A 835 -20.55 1.05 10.37
CA SER A 835 -19.49 0.06 10.16
C SER A 835 -18.86 0.26 8.78
N GLU A 836 -18.23 1.41 8.53
CA GLU A 836 -17.27 1.60 7.41
C GLU A 836 -16.75 3.05 7.41
N THR A 837 -16.11 3.51 8.49
CA THR A 837 -15.23 4.69 8.47
C THR A 837 -14.21 4.63 9.60
N VAL A 838 -13.18 3.79 9.45
CA VAL A 838 -11.84 4.04 10.02
C VAL A 838 -10.79 3.52 9.02
N ALA A 839 -9.85 4.42 8.68
CA ALA A 839 -8.65 4.30 7.85
C ALA A 839 -8.83 4.14 6.32
#